data_AF-A0A8H7XDA3-F1
#
_entry.id   AF-A0A8H7XDA3-F1
#
_cell.length_a   1.000
_cell.length_b   1.000
_cell.length_c   1.000
_cell.angle_alpha   90.00
_cell.angle_beta   90.00
_cell.angle_gamma   90.00
#
_symmetry.space_group_name_H-M   'P 1'
#
loop_
_entity.id
_entity.type
_entity.pdbx_description
1 polymer ?
#
loop_
_entity_poly.entity_id
_entity_poly.type
_entity_poly.pdbx_seq_one_letter_code
_entity_poly.pdbx_strand_id
1 'polypeptide(L)'
;MVNSDDSQLAAESRYILHSEHTPQDNLTIPNVTTLPDLFRWQAQKRQNATLFSFRSPADNTLTTLSYIEAYEKSSQIAKNLHSRYRSCDDTAPVVGVWLERSIDLHLAILATTISGATWLPFDADAPATRVATCLKDSNASILLCDVAHYNAAVDATIGLPACRVVTFEEISHQVPISTTKLAGPRPDDTAYMIYTSGSTGTPKGIEIPHSAALAFCLSERSCLETNSTDVVWQGFSAAFDMFIEEVWVSIAGGAHLAIGNRFECQDVPSLGGASGIWAKRGITLVNAVPTLINIMTSLDSECPLPPYVRLLNLGGEACSSALVTRLWWPGLRILNTYGPSETTVTATFQELFPDEPVTIGKPLPLYHALLLTIRNDLDKTWSPTPIPLREGAEGELAIGGPCLGKGYVQRPELTNEKFIPHPIPTNSGERLYRTGDLVHLDKSLNIVFLGQINTQVKHHGFHIELREIKHAITTHPRVQTAAVILSTCTDRLEAYIVCQGSDEIECRGLRDSLHHLPAYMQPEEFFFVAAEDMPRLPSGKINAKALQQISEQQFAATQTEHSSISGSIRTESTLVDDSDLGIILRAMADTFPKSTKIAGDSDFFDDLGGHSLIAAQLVSKLRKESPQGSPLKSIGLQAIYQHRTAEAIVASLAGSPDVAKGLGENAEMGDHWEVSKWNHVFCGIAQVPALFFFFTIESITILVPYLIFYFMLRDFHLGYAILITYAVFVAAPLLRAVVGITGKWIAIGKAKEGEYPLYGVYYYRWWLAEHFVNLVDMVSIAETPLLPALMRLMGARVGKHCHIGVNHSGPAFDLVSIGDDVVFGKDIVLATSWVERGRLILASVNIGSDVHIGSNSVLEGNTHVEDGGELGPMSMLPQVSHIPAGEYWTGSPAQYRSLSQIWGTCEHHDQAKHVSSP
;
A
#
# COMPACT_ATOMS: atom_id res chain seq x y z
N MET A 1 -26.65 -13.62 -59.79
CA MET A 1 -25.53 -13.50 -58.84
C MET A 1 -25.76 -12.21 -58.07
N VAL A 2 -26.57 -12.28 -57.02
CA VAL A 2 -26.72 -11.19 -56.04
C VAL A 2 -25.70 -11.51 -54.96
N ASN A 3 -24.86 -10.53 -54.64
CA ASN A 3 -23.60 -10.61 -53.90
C ASN A 3 -23.58 -11.61 -52.73
N SER A 4 -22.67 -12.57 -52.78
CA SER A 4 -22.31 -13.40 -51.62
C SER A 4 -21.78 -12.56 -50.46
N ASP A 5 -21.09 -11.45 -50.76
CA ASP A 5 -20.52 -10.54 -49.75
C ASP A 5 -21.59 -9.80 -48.93
N ASP A 6 -22.67 -9.32 -49.56
CA ASP A 6 -23.77 -8.66 -48.83
C ASP A 6 -24.54 -9.65 -47.94
N SER A 7 -24.64 -10.92 -48.34
CA SER A 7 -25.27 -11.96 -47.54
C SER A 7 -24.41 -12.42 -46.35
N GLN A 8 -23.09 -12.36 -46.50
CA GLN A 8 -22.13 -12.73 -45.46
C GLN A 8 -22.00 -11.61 -44.42
N LEU A 9 -21.94 -10.34 -44.85
CA LEU A 9 -22.00 -9.16 -43.98
C LEU A 9 -23.34 -9.07 -43.20
N ALA A 10 -24.46 -9.42 -43.86
CA ALA A 10 -25.76 -9.51 -43.19
C ALA A 10 -25.86 -10.69 -42.20
N ALA A 11 -25.09 -11.76 -42.41
CA ALA A 11 -24.99 -12.87 -41.49
C ALA A 11 -24.05 -12.58 -40.31
N GLU A 12 -22.94 -11.86 -40.52
CA GLU A 12 -22.00 -11.44 -39.49
C GLU A 12 -22.61 -10.42 -38.51
N SER A 13 -23.32 -9.41 -39.04
CA SER A 13 -24.02 -8.39 -38.23
C SER A 13 -25.15 -8.96 -37.36
N ARG A 14 -25.58 -10.20 -37.61
CA ARG A 14 -26.57 -10.90 -36.78
C ARG A 14 -25.99 -11.43 -35.46
N TYR A 15 -24.68 -11.63 -35.36
CA TYR A 15 -24.04 -12.31 -34.22
C TYR A 15 -22.91 -11.50 -33.59
N ILE A 16 -22.31 -10.57 -34.33
CA ILE A 16 -21.15 -9.80 -33.89
C ILE A 16 -21.57 -8.38 -33.52
N LEU A 17 -21.34 -8.01 -32.26
CA LEU A 17 -21.51 -6.66 -31.77
C LEU A 17 -20.21 -5.90 -32.03
N HIS A 18 -20.30 -4.77 -32.72
CA HIS A 18 -19.17 -3.89 -33.02
C HIS A 18 -19.24 -2.61 -32.19
N SER A 19 -18.13 -1.87 -32.16
CA SER A 19 -18.13 -0.53 -31.60
C SER A 19 -19.05 0.41 -32.37
N GLU A 20 -19.82 1.22 -31.64
CA GLU A 20 -20.58 2.34 -32.20
C GLU A 20 -19.84 3.67 -32.06
N HIS A 21 -18.72 3.68 -31.33
CA HIS A 21 -17.88 4.87 -31.21
C HIS A 21 -17.17 5.11 -32.53
N THR A 22 -17.34 6.31 -33.09
CA THR A 22 -16.58 6.76 -34.26
C THR A 22 -15.45 7.65 -33.77
N PRO A 23 -14.19 7.17 -33.79
CA PRO A 23 -13.05 7.95 -33.33
C PRO A 23 -12.94 9.26 -34.10
N GLN A 24 -12.67 10.37 -33.40
CA GLN A 24 -12.38 11.65 -34.05
C GLN A 24 -11.01 11.66 -34.75
N ASP A 25 -10.08 10.85 -34.25
CA ASP A 25 -8.73 10.66 -34.78
C ASP A 25 -8.56 9.28 -35.40
N ASN A 26 -7.64 9.15 -36.36
CA ASN A 26 -7.22 7.83 -36.83
C ASN A 26 -6.63 7.00 -35.68
N LEU A 27 -7.10 5.76 -35.54
CA LEU A 27 -6.59 4.77 -34.57
C LEU A 27 -5.25 4.14 -34.98
N THR A 28 -4.49 4.85 -35.83
CA THR A 28 -3.18 4.43 -36.32
C THR A 28 -2.30 5.65 -36.42
N ILE A 29 -1.05 5.53 -35.99
CA ILE A 29 -0.04 6.56 -36.15
C ILE A 29 1.03 6.01 -37.12
N PRO A 30 1.37 6.72 -38.20
CA PRO A 30 2.36 6.24 -39.17
C PRO A 30 3.69 5.86 -38.50
N ASN A 31 4.21 4.67 -38.80
CA ASN A 31 5.45 4.11 -38.24
C ASN A 31 5.45 3.87 -36.72
N VAL A 32 4.28 3.85 -36.07
CA VAL A 32 4.15 3.46 -34.67
C VAL A 32 3.48 2.09 -34.63
N THR A 33 4.25 1.08 -34.25
CA THR A 33 3.79 -0.32 -34.24
C THR A 33 3.97 -1.01 -32.88
N THR A 34 4.64 -0.33 -31.96
CA THR A 34 4.93 -0.82 -30.61
C THR A 34 4.77 0.28 -29.56
N LEU A 35 4.71 -0.10 -28.29
CA LEU A 35 4.67 0.87 -27.17
C LEU A 35 5.92 1.79 -27.13
N PRO A 36 7.16 1.31 -27.34
CA PRO A 36 8.32 2.19 -27.46
C PRO A 36 8.23 3.19 -28.62
N ASP A 37 7.65 2.80 -29.75
CA ASP A 37 7.45 3.75 -30.87
C ASP A 37 6.44 4.83 -30.50
N LEU A 38 5.35 4.47 -29.82
CA LEU A 38 4.35 5.42 -29.32
C LEU A 38 4.98 6.42 -28.36
N PHE A 39 5.76 5.93 -27.39
CA PHE A 39 6.42 6.80 -26.42
C PHE A 39 7.46 7.71 -27.09
N ARG A 40 8.28 7.19 -28.02
CA ARG A 40 9.22 7.99 -28.80
C ARG A 40 8.50 9.07 -29.62
N TRP A 41 7.42 8.70 -30.30
CA TRP A 41 6.62 9.63 -31.09
C TRP A 41 6.08 10.77 -30.21
N GLN A 42 5.55 10.43 -29.03
CA GLN A 42 5.03 11.42 -28.11
C GLN A 42 6.14 12.30 -27.54
N ALA A 43 7.30 11.72 -27.21
CA ALA A 43 8.45 12.45 -26.71
C ALA A 43 8.97 13.49 -27.72
N GLN A 44 8.96 13.15 -29.00
CA GLN A 44 9.32 14.09 -30.08
C GLN A 44 8.29 15.20 -30.28
N LYS A 45 7.00 14.88 -30.13
CA LYS A 45 5.88 15.81 -30.33
C LYS A 45 5.67 16.76 -29.14
N ARG A 46 5.99 16.31 -27.92
CA ARG A 46 5.70 17.00 -26.64
C ARG A 46 6.94 17.19 -25.77
N GLN A 47 8.10 17.43 -26.39
CA GLN A 47 9.43 17.42 -25.74
C GLN A 47 9.45 18.02 -24.32
N ASN A 48 9.07 19.29 -24.18
CA ASN A 48 9.16 20.04 -22.92
C ASN A 48 7.89 19.95 -22.05
N ALA A 49 6.86 19.22 -22.47
CA ALA A 49 5.66 19.05 -21.64
C ALA A 49 5.94 18.07 -20.51
N THR A 50 5.35 18.28 -19.34
CA THR A 50 5.45 17.36 -18.20
C THR A 50 4.81 16.02 -18.54
N LEU A 51 5.56 14.93 -18.39
CA LEU A 51 5.03 13.57 -18.40
C LEU A 51 4.75 13.10 -16.97
N PHE A 52 5.73 13.21 -16.07
CA PHE A 52 5.58 12.72 -14.69
C PHE A 52 5.67 13.87 -13.68
N SER A 53 4.83 13.84 -12.66
CA SER A 53 5.07 14.54 -11.40
C SER A 53 4.92 13.60 -10.21
N PHE A 54 5.77 13.76 -9.21
CA PHE A 54 5.77 12.95 -8.01
C PHE A 54 6.16 13.78 -6.80
N ARG A 55 5.44 13.59 -5.69
CA ARG A 55 5.68 14.28 -4.42
C ARG A 55 6.33 13.33 -3.44
N SER A 56 7.60 13.57 -3.13
CA SER A 56 8.38 12.77 -2.20
C SER A 56 7.73 12.75 -0.81
N PRO A 57 7.51 11.57 -0.20
CA PRO A 57 6.94 11.49 1.13
C PRO A 57 7.93 11.94 2.23
N ALA A 58 9.24 11.96 1.96
CA ALA A 58 10.26 12.28 2.97
C ALA A 58 10.37 13.79 3.26
N ASP A 59 10.25 14.62 2.23
CA ASP A 59 10.50 16.08 2.31
C ASP A 59 9.42 16.91 1.59
N ASN A 60 8.37 16.26 1.08
CA ASN A 60 7.26 16.87 0.36
C ASN A 60 7.68 17.62 -0.92
N THR A 61 8.86 17.33 -1.46
CA THR A 61 9.35 17.96 -2.70
C THR A 61 8.61 17.42 -3.92
N LEU A 62 8.19 18.32 -4.81
CA LEU A 62 7.57 17.96 -6.08
C LEU A 62 8.65 17.84 -7.16
N THR A 63 8.90 16.62 -7.61
CA THR A 63 9.76 16.34 -8.76
C THR A 63 8.90 16.24 -10.02
N THR A 64 9.39 16.78 -11.13
CA THR A 64 8.75 16.67 -12.45
C THR A 64 9.75 16.20 -13.49
N LEU A 65 9.30 15.40 -14.45
CA LEU A 65 10.05 15.08 -15.67
C LEU A 65 9.19 15.40 -16.89
N SER A 66 9.80 16.05 -17.86
CA SER A 66 9.24 16.21 -19.19
C SER A 66 9.27 14.91 -20.00
N TYR A 67 8.48 14.87 -21.06
CA TYR A 67 8.45 13.75 -22.00
C TYR A 67 9.84 13.44 -22.59
N ILE A 68 10.63 14.45 -22.98
CA ILE A 68 11.97 14.22 -23.55
C ILE A 68 12.94 13.70 -22.49
N GLU A 69 12.92 14.27 -21.28
CA GLU A 69 13.79 13.81 -20.18
C GLU A 69 13.47 12.38 -19.78
N ALA A 70 12.19 12.03 -19.68
CA ALA A 70 11.77 10.66 -19.39
C ALA A 70 12.20 9.69 -20.50
N TYR A 71 12.06 10.08 -21.77
CA TYR A 71 12.48 9.26 -22.91
C TYR A 71 14.00 9.05 -22.94
N GLU A 72 14.79 10.10 -22.72
CA GLU A 72 16.25 10.01 -22.70
C GLU A 72 16.75 9.16 -21.53
N LYS A 73 16.24 9.40 -20.31
CA LYS A 73 16.61 8.62 -19.12
C LYS A 73 16.23 7.15 -19.28
N SER A 74 14.98 6.85 -19.65
CA SER A 74 14.54 5.46 -19.87
C SER A 74 15.30 4.79 -21.02
N SER A 75 15.65 5.52 -22.09
CA SER A 75 16.49 4.99 -23.18
C SER A 75 17.92 4.69 -22.74
N GLN A 76 18.49 5.50 -21.83
CA GLN A 76 19.80 5.22 -21.24
C GLN A 76 19.74 3.97 -20.35
N ILE A 77 18.76 3.91 -19.44
CA ILE A 77 18.53 2.76 -18.56
C ILE A 77 18.29 1.50 -19.39
N ALA A 78 17.54 1.58 -20.49
CA ALA A 78 17.27 0.47 -21.39
C ALA A 78 18.55 -0.12 -22.00
N LYS A 79 19.52 0.73 -22.39
CA LYS A 79 20.82 0.26 -22.91
C LYS A 79 21.62 -0.47 -21.84
N ASN A 80 21.63 0.07 -20.62
CA ASN A 80 22.32 -0.54 -19.48
C ASN A 80 21.67 -1.88 -19.11
N LEU A 81 20.34 -1.93 -19.06
CA LEU A 81 19.59 -3.16 -18.81
C LEU A 81 19.82 -4.20 -19.91
N HIS A 82 19.79 -3.79 -21.18
CA HIS A 82 20.04 -4.67 -22.32
C HIS A 82 21.44 -5.31 -22.26
N SER A 83 22.45 -4.58 -21.77
CA SER A 83 23.81 -5.14 -21.59
C SER A 83 23.88 -6.28 -20.56
N ARG A 84 22.85 -6.44 -19.71
CA ARG A 84 22.76 -7.52 -18.71
C ARG A 84 22.08 -8.77 -19.27
N TYR A 85 21.48 -8.70 -20.46
CA TYR A 85 20.83 -9.84 -21.10
C TYR A 85 21.87 -10.86 -21.59
N ARG A 86 21.55 -12.15 -21.46
CA ARG A 86 22.41 -13.22 -21.99
C ARG A 86 22.19 -13.31 -23.50
N SER A 87 23.28 -13.42 -24.26
CA SER A 87 23.34 -13.24 -25.71
C SER A 87 22.84 -14.43 -26.55
N CYS A 88 21.99 -15.33 -26.03
CA CYS A 88 21.79 -16.66 -26.65
C CYS A 88 20.35 -17.18 -26.77
N ASP A 89 19.31 -16.43 -26.43
CA ASP A 89 17.92 -16.89 -26.66
C ASP A 89 17.21 -16.04 -27.71
N ASP A 90 16.53 -16.71 -28.65
CA ASP A 90 15.71 -16.09 -29.72
C ASP A 90 14.43 -15.40 -29.16
N THR A 91 14.20 -15.44 -27.85
CA THR A 91 13.06 -14.86 -27.16
C THR A 91 13.44 -13.62 -26.35
N ALA A 92 12.59 -12.59 -26.40
CA ALA A 92 12.72 -11.41 -25.54
C ALA A 92 12.82 -11.82 -24.05
N PRO A 93 13.79 -11.30 -23.28
CA PRO A 93 13.94 -11.67 -21.87
C PRO A 93 12.79 -11.12 -21.04
N VAL A 94 12.39 -11.87 -20.01
CA VAL A 94 11.43 -11.39 -19.00
C VAL A 94 12.20 -10.73 -17.85
N VAL A 95 11.80 -9.52 -17.48
CA VAL A 95 12.35 -8.75 -16.37
C VAL A 95 11.26 -8.51 -15.33
N GLY A 96 11.45 -9.10 -14.15
CA GLY A 96 10.66 -8.77 -12.96
C GLY A 96 10.97 -7.34 -12.51
N VAL A 97 9.96 -6.55 -12.15
CA VAL A 97 10.11 -5.16 -11.68
C VAL A 97 9.45 -5.05 -10.30
N TRP A 98 10.24 -4.85 -9.25
CA TRP A 98 9.79 -4.81 -7.86
C TRP A 98 10.37 -3.58 -7.13
N LEU A 99 9.69 -2.45 -7.28
CA LEU A 99 10.09 -1.15 -6.74
C LEU A 99 8.92 -0.47 -6.03
N GLU A 100 9.22 0.40 -5.06
CA GLU A 100 8.25 1.29 -4.43
C GLU A 100 7.69 2.34 -5.42
N ARG A 101 6.48 2.85 -5.15
CA ARG A 101 5.81 3.86 -5.99
C ARG A 101 6.66 5.12 -6.10
N SER A 102 7.12 5.41 -7.31
CA SER A 102 8.02 6.52 -7.61
C SER A 102 8.07 6.80 -9.11
N ILE A 103 8.79 7.86 -9.51
CA ILE A 103 9.17 8.06 -10.91
C ILE A 103 10.07 6.90 -11.39
N ASP A 104 10.90 6.35 -10.51
CA ASP A 104 11.85 5.30 -10.84
C ASP A 104 11.15 4.01 -11.25
N LEU A 105 10.03 3.64 -10.61
CA LEU A 105 9.17 2.54 -11.05
C LEU A 105 8.72 2.72 -12.52
N HIS A 106 8.29 3.93 -12.88
CA HIS A 106 7.83 4.23 -14.24
C HIS A 106 8.99 4.22 -15.23
N LEU A 107 10.15 4.77 -14.86
CA LEU A 107 11.36 4.72 -15.67
C LEU A 107 11.86 3.28 -15.87
N ALA A 108 11.75 2.42 -14.85
CA ALA A 108 12.09 0.99 -14.93
C ALA A 108 11.20 0.25 -15.93
N ILE A 109 9.89 0.47 -15.89
CA ILE A 109 8.93 -0.13 -16.83
C ILE A 109 9.18 0.39 -18.26
N LEU A 110 9.34 1.71 -18.45
CA LEU A 110 9.64 2.30 -19.75
C LEU A 110 10.97 1.78 -20.30
N ALA A 111 12.01 1.70 -19.47
CA ALA A 111 13.32 1.21 -19.87
C ALA A 111 13.29 -0.27 -20.29
N THR A 112 12.56 -1.10 -19.54
CA THR A 112 12.36 -2.53 -19.85
C THR A 112 11.59 -2.68 -21.17
N THR A 113 10.59 -1.85 -21.39
CA THR A 113 9.84 -1.83 -22.65
C THR A 113 10.74 -1.43 -23.83
N ILE A 114 11.58 -0.39 -23.66
CA ILE A 114 12.50 0.11 -24.71
C ILE A 114 13.63 -0.87 -25.00
N SER A 115 14.11 -1.63 -24.01
CA SER A 115 15.16 -2.64 -24.19
C SER A 115 14.69 -3.87 -24.95
N GLY A 116 13.39 -3.98 -25.23
CA GLY A 116 12.75 -5.09 -25.94
C GLY A 116 12.45 -6.28 -25.02
N ALA A 117 12.45 -6.08 -23.70
CA ALA A 117 12.10 -7.11 -22.72
C ALA A 117 10.63 -7.02 -22.32
N THR A 118 10.09 -8.16 -21.88
CA THR A 118 8.78 -8.23 -21.26
C THR A 118 8.90 -7.79 -19.79
N TRP A 119 8.16 -6.78 -19.38
CA TRP A 119 8.11 -6.40 -17.95
C TRP A 119 7.05 -7.20 -17.20
N LEU A 120 7.43 -7.66 -16.01
CA LEU A 120 6.59 -8.40 -15.06
C LEU A 120 6.61 -7.66 -13.72
N PRO A 121 5.60 -6.83 -13.42
CA PRO A 121 5.60 -5.96 -12.26
C PRO A 121 5.08 -6.68 -11.00
N PHE A 122 5.55 -6.23 -9.85
CA PHE A 122 5.11 -6.67 -8.53
C PHE A 122 4.71 -5.49 -7.66
N ASP A 123 3.70 -5.68 -6.82
CA ASP A 123 3.43 -4.77 -5.71
C ASP A 123 4.63 -4.70 -4.78
N ALA A 124 4.92 -3.52 -4.24
CA ALA A 124 6.04 -3.32 -3.31
C ALA A 124 5.93 -4.25 -2.08
N ASP A 125 4.72 -4.46 -1.57
CA ASP A 125 4.42 -5.32 -0.43
C ASP A 125 4.15 -6.79 -0.79
N ALA A 126 4.37 -7.20 -2.06
CA ALA A 126 4.19 -8.59 -2.46
C ALA A 126 5.12 -9.53 -1.67
N PRO A 127 4.63 -10.66 -1.13
CA PRO A 127 5.50 -11.62 -0.45
C PRO A 127 6.58 -12.19 -1.39
N ALA A 128 7.82 -12.32 -0.89
CA ALA A 128 8.94 -12.85 -1.67
C ALA A 128 8.65 -14.25 -2.28
N THR A 129 7.87 -15.08 -1.59
CA THR A 129 7.43 -16.41 -2.09
C THR A 129 6.51 -16.31 -3.31
N ARG A 130 5.62 -15.32 -3.34
CA ARG A 130 4.73 -15.03 -4.46
C ARG A 130 5.52 -14.51 -5.66
N VAL A 131 6.48 -13.62 -5.41
CA VAL A 131 7.42 -13.11 -6.42
C VAL A 131 8.23 -14.26 -7.01
N ALA A 132 8.84 -15.12 -6.18
CA ALA A 132 9.59 -16.29 -6.61
C ALA A 132 8.78 -17.22 -7.53
N THR A 133 7.51 -17.45 -7.18
CA THR A 133 6.59 -18.28 -7.96
C THR A 133 6.37 -17.71 -9.37
N CYS A 134 6.10 -16.40 -9.48
CA CYS A 134 5.98 -15.72 -10.77
C CYS A 134 7.26 -15.75 -11.60
N LEU A 135 8.41 -15.46 -10.96
CA LEU A 135 9.70 -15.44 -11.66
C LEU A 135 10.05 -16.80 -12.25
N LYS A 136 9.73 -17.87 -11.51
CA LYS A 136 9.89 -19.25 -11.98
C LYS A 136 8.96 -19.57 -13.16
N ASP A 137 7.67 -19.26 -13.03
CA ASP A 137 6.66 -19.57 -14.05
C ASP A 137 6.90 -18.79 -15.36
N SER A 138 7.37 -17.55 -15.26
CA SER A 138 7.70 -16.69 -16.42
C SER A 138 9.10 -16.92 -17.01
N ASN A 139 9.94 -17.75 -16.40
CA ASN A 139 11.37 -17.87 -16.73
C ASN A 139 12.09 -16.50 -16.72
N ALA A 140 11.80 -15.67 -15.72
CA ALA A 140 12.43 -14.35 -15.59
C ALA A 140 13.95 -14.45 -15.51
N SER A 141 14.63 -13.61 -16.29
CA SER A 141 16.10 -13.58 -16.37
C SER A 141 16.71 -12.53 -15.44
N ILE A 142 15.95 -11.50 -15.09
CA ILE A 142 16.36 -10.42 -14.21
C ILE A 142 15.20 -10.07 -13.27
N LEU A 143 15.52 -9.80 -12.01
CA LEU A 143 14.65 -9.11 -11.07
C LEU A 143 15.27 -7.73 -10.79
N LEU A 144 14.63 -6.69 -11.32
CA LEU A 144 14.97 -5.30 -11.11
C LEU A 144 14.26 -4.79 -9.86
N CYS A 145 15.00 -4.34 -8.85
CA CYS A 145 14.45 -3.85 -7.59
C CYS A 145 15.09 -2.52 -7.15
N ASP A 146 14.51 -1.86 -6.15
CA ASP A 146 15.18 -0.77 -5.44
C ASP A 146 16.08 -1.31 -4.30
N VAL A 147 16.83 -0.43 -3.64
CA VAL A 147 17.69 -0.81 -2.50
C VAL A 147 16.89 -1.39 -1.33
N ALA A 148 15.67 -0.90 -1.08
CA ALA A 148 14.84 -1.33 0.05
C ALA A 148 14.38 -2.79 -0.12
N HIS A 149 14.12 -3.22 -1.35
CA HIS A 149 13.68 -4.58 -1.68
C HIS A 149 14.84 -5.54 -2.00
N TYR A 150 16.10 -5.11 -1.97
CA TYR A 150 17.24 -5.93 -2.40
C TYR A 150 17.35 -7.27 -1.66
N ASN A 151 17.26 -7.28 -0.34
CA ASN A 151 17.37 -8.53 0.44
C ASN A 151 16.21 -9.50 0.12
N ALA A 152 14.98 -8.99 0.05
CA ALA A 152 13.81 -9.80 -0.32
C ALA A 152 13.89 -10.31 -1.76
N ALA A 153 14.48 -9.53 -2.68
CA ALA A 153 14.75 -9.93 -4.06
C ALA A 153 15.80 -11.04 -4.15
N VAL A 154 16.86 -10.98 -3.34
CA VAL A 154 17.83 -12.07 -3.21
C VAL A 154 17.14 -13.34 -2.71
N ASP A 155 16.31 -13.24 -1.68
CA ASP A 155 15.56 -14.38 -1.14
C ASP A 155 14.59 -14.97 -2.17
N ALA A 156 13.86 -14.13 -2.90
CA ALA A 156 12.91 -14.55 -3.93
C ALA A 156 13.59 -15.26 -5.13
N THR A 157 14.90 -15.06 -5.31
CA THR A 157 15.68 -15.69 -6.39
C THR A 157 16.47 -16.91 -5.94
N ILE A 158 16.39 -17.30 -4.65
CA ILE A 158 16.98 -18.55 -4.15
C ILE A 158 16.36 -19.73 -4.90
N GLY A 159 17.19 -20.49 -5.63
CA GLY A 159 16.76 -21.61 -6.46
C GLY A 159 16.42 -21.25 -7.91
N LEU A 160 16.59 -19.99 -8.32
CA LEU A 160 16.43 -19.52 -9.71
C LEU A 160 17.77 -19.00 -10.27
N PRO A 161 18.78 -19.86 -10.53
CA PRO A 161 20.13 -19.44 -10.95
C PRO A 161 20.19 -18.72 -12.31
N ALA A 162 19.09 -18.79 -13.08
CA ALA A 162 18.93 -18.04 -14.32
C ALA A 162 18.50 -16.58 -14.09
N CYS A 163 17.88 -16.28 -12.94
CA CYS A 163 17.38 -14.95 -12.60
C CYS A 163 18.42 -14.18 -11.78
N ARG A 164 18.80 -13.00 -12.24
CA ARG A 164 19.76 -12.13 -11.55
C ARG A 164 19.05 -10.95 -10.90
N VAL A 165 19.38 -10.68 -9.64
CA VAL A 165 18.97 -9.43 -8.98
C VAL A 165 19.83 -8.28 -9.48
N VAL A 166 19.19 -7.17 -9.82
CA VAL A 166 19.84 -5.93 -10.25
C VAL A 166 19.10 -4.76 -9.58
N THR A 167 19.83 -3.82 -8.98
CA THR A 167 19.19 -2.64 -8.41
C THR A 167 18.96 -1.56 -9.47
N PHE A 168 17.92 -0.75 -9.30
CA PHE A 168 17.60 0.34 -10.21
C PHE A 168 18.69 1.42 -10.22
N GLU A 169 19.28 1.71 -9.06
CA GLU A 169 20.38 2.65 -8.88
C GLU A 169 21.63 2.22 -9.66
N GLU A 170 21.92 0.91 -9.70
CA GLU A 170 23.03 0.38 -10.49
C GLU A 170 22.85 0.65 -11.99
N ILE A 171 21.63 0.48 -12.52
CA ILE A 171 21.38 0.64 -13.96
C ILE A 171 21.10 2.08 -14.37
N SER A 172 20.65 2.94 -13.45
CA SER A 172 20.32 4.34 -13.73
C SER A 172 21.56 5.24 -13.78
N HIS A 173 22.58 4.96 -12.96
CA HIS A 173 23.80 5.78 -12.87
C HIS A 173 24.94 5.33 -13.79
N GLN A 174 24.81 4.19 -14.47
CA GLN A 174 25.83 3.71 -15.40
C GLN A 174 25.84 4.51 -16.71
N VAL A 175 27.04 4.92 -17.14
CA VAL A 175 27.25 5.42 -18.51
C VAL A 175 27.16 4.24 -19.47
N PRO A 176 26.37 4.32 -20.55
CA PRO A 176 26.23 3.21 -21.49
C PRO A 176 27.58 2.73 -22.01
N ILE A 177 27.87 1.45 -21.78
CA ILE A 177 29.10 0.79 -22.24
C ILE A 177 29.13 0.68 -23.79
N SER A 178 27.96 0.70 -24.42
CA SER A 178 27.78 0.53 -25.86
C SER A 178 26.98 1.67 -26.49
N THR A 179 27.47 2.15 -27.64
CA THR A 179 26.75 3.11 -28.51
C THR A 179 25.81 2.42 -29.50
N THR A 180 25.73 1.08 -29.48
CA THR A 180 24.87 0.31 -30.39
C THR A 180 23.41 0.70 -30.20
N LYS A 181 22.74 0.98 -31.32
CA LYS A 181 21.30 1.27 -31.34
C LYS A 181 20.55 -0.02 -30.99
N LEU A 182 19.68 0.05 -29.98
CA LEU A 182 18.76 -1.05 -29.65
C LEU A 182 17.82 -1.27 -30.85
N ALA A 183 17.65 -2.52 -31.26
CA ALA A 183 16.70 -2.88 -32.32
C ALA A 183 15.25 -2.60 -31.90
N GLY A 184 14.96 -2.66 -30.59
CA GLY A 184 13.61 -2.55 -30.04
C GLY A 184 12.80 -3.84 -30.22
N PRO A 185 11.62 -3.94 -29.60
CA PRO A 185 10.73 -5.10 -29.76
C PRO A 185 10.01 -5.07 -31.11
N ARG A 186 9.53 -6.24 -31.55
CA ARG A 186 8.58 -6.39 -32.66
C ARG A 186 7.14 -6.27 -32.13
N PRO A 187 6.16 -5.96 -33.00
CA PRO A 187 4.75 -5.85 -32.59
C PRO A 187 4.20 -7.12 -31.91
N ASP A 188 4.63 -8.29 -32.37
CA ASP A 188 4.18 -9.58 -31.83
C ASP A 188 5.00 -10.05 -30.61
N ASP A 189 6.03 -9.32 -30.19
CA ASP A 189 6.76 -9.65 -28.95
C ASP A 189 5.90 -9.31 -27.73
N THR A 190 6.05 -10.07 -26.64
CA THR A 190 5.27 -9.85 -25.41
C THR A 190 5.75 -8.56 -24.74
N ALA A 191 4.87 -7.56 -24.62
CA ALA A 191 5.17 -6.29 -23.97
C ALA A 191 5.22 -6.46 -22.45
N TYR A 192 4.21 -7.11 -21.88
CA TYR A 192 4.08 -7.29 -20.45
C TYR A 192 3.35 -8.57 -20.07
N MET A 193 3.56 -8.98 -18.82
CA MET A 193 2.83 -10.06 -18.18
C MET A 193 2.20 -9.56 -16.88
N ILE A 194 0.90 -9.78 -16.73
CA ILE A 194 0.19 -9.60 -15.45
C ILE A 194 -0.22 -10.97 -14.93
N TYR A 195 0.04 -11.20 -13.65
CA TYR A 195 -0.34 -12.45 -12.98
C TYR A 195 -1.65 -12.26 -12.21
N THR A 196 -2.63 -13.09 -12.52
CA THR A 196 -3.92 -13.15 -11.81
C THR A 196 -4.05 -14.46 -11.01
N SER A 197 -5.07 -14.56 -10.17
CA SER A 197 -5.40 -15.80 -9.46
C SER A 197 -5.73 -16.94 -10.40
N GLY A 198 -5.36 -18.16 -10.01
CA GLY A 198 -5.58 -19.36 -10.81
C GLY A 198 -6.59 -20.31 -10.15
N SER A 199 -7.42 -20.96 -10.97
CA SER A 199 -8.41 -21.93 -10.50
C SER A 199 -7.83 -23.17 -9.79
N THR A 200 -6.53 -23.41 -9.94
CA THR A 200 -5.74 -24.48 -9.29
C THR A 200 -5.02 -24.02 -8.02
N GLY A 201 -5.18 -22.76 -7.60
CA GLY A 201 -4.43 -22.16 -6.48
C GLY A 201 -3.01 -21.73 -6.83
N THR A 202 -2.65 -21.74 -8.13
CA THR A 202 -1.37 -21.21 -8.61
C THR A 202 -1.60 -20.03 -9.55
N PRO A 203 -0.95 -18.87 -9.31
CA PRO A 203 -1.09 -17.67 -10.14
C PRO A 203 -0.88 -17.94 -11.62
N LYS A 204 -1.69 -17.32 -12.50
CA LYS A 204 -1.60 -17.46 -13.97
C LYS A 204 -1.09 -16.18 -14.60
N GLY A 205 0.04 -16.26 -15.32
CA GLY A 205 0.56 -15.15 -16.10
C GLY A 205 -0.18 -15.01 -17.42
N ILE A 206 -0.55 -13.79 -17.80
CA ILE A 206 -1.24 -13.45 -19.05
C ILE A 206 -0.26 -12.66 -19.93
N GLU A 207 0.00 -13.13 -21.14
CA GLU A 207 0.94 -12.50 -22.06
C GLU A 207 0.25 -11.51 -23.01
N ILE A 208 0.60 -10.23 -22.92
CA ILE A 208 0.05 -9.18 -23.80
C ILE A 208 1.12 -8.71 -24.80
N PRO A 209 0.88 -8.84 -26.12
CA PRO A 209 1.81 -8.36 -27.14
C PRO A 209 1.79 -6.83 -27.27
N HIS A 210 2.88 -6.27 -27.81
CA HIS A 210 2.96 -4.82 -28.09
C HIS A 210 1.86 -4.33 -29.02
N SER A 211 1.49 -5.12 -30.04
CA SER A 211 0.42 -4.80 -30.98
C SER A 211 -0.94 -4.67 -30.30
N ALA A 212 -1.29 -5.60 -29.40
CA ALA A 212 -2.52 -5.56 -28.62
C ALA A 212 -2.54 -4.38 -27.65
N ALA A 213 -1.46 -4.17 -26.90
CA ALA A 213 -1.35 -3.04 -25.97
C ALA A 213 -1.44 -1.69 -26.69
N LEU A 214 -0.78 -1.53 -27.83
CA LEU A 214 -0.87 -0.31 -28.63
C LEU A 214 -2.27 -0.09 -29.19
N ALA A 215 -2.90 -1.13 -29.75
CA ALA A 215 -4.26 -1.06 -30.27
C ALA A 215 -5.25 -0.64 -29.18
N PHE A 216 -5.14 -1.24 -27.99
CA PHE A 216 -5.88 -0.83 -26.80
C PHE A 216 -5.65 0.65 -26.46
N CYS A 217 -4.40 1.10 -26.33
CA CYS A 217 -4.11 2.47 -25.96
C CYS A 217 -4.70 3.50 -26.93
N LEU A 218 -4.66 3.23 -28.24
CA LEU A 218 -5.24 4.13 -29.24
C LEU A 218 -6.77 4.10 -29.23
N SER A 219 -7.35 2.92 -29.04
CA SER A 219 -8.79 2.72 -28.95
C SER A 219 -9.38 3.41 -27.74
N GLU A 220 -8.89 3.10 -26.54
CA GLU A 220 -9.42 3.64 -25.30
C GLU A 220 -9.18 5.15 -25.18
N ARG A 221 -8.00 5.66 -25.59
CA ARG A 221 -7.74 7.10 -25.68
C ARG A 221 -8.82 7.82 -26.47
N SER A 222 -9.33 7.22 -27.55
CA SER A 222 -10.37 7.82 -28.38
C SER A 222 -11.73 7.92 -27.68
N CYS A 223 -12.02 7.03 -26.74
CA CYS A 223 -13.27 7.01 -25.96
C CYS A 223 -13.19 7.91 -24.73
N LEU A 224 -12.06 7.88 -24.02
CA LEU A 224 -11.77 8.76 -22.88
C LEU A 224 -11.48 10.22 -23.31
N GLU A 225 -11.20 10.41 -24.61
CA GLU A 225 -10.77 11.69 -25.19
C GLU A 225 -9.52 12.25 -24.47
N THR A 226 -8.67 11.35 -23.99
CA THR A 226 -7.43 11.70 -23.29
C THR A 226 -6.50 12.47 -24.21
N ASN A 227 -6.08 13.65 -23.78
CA ASN A 227 -5.29 14.55 -24.59
C ASN A 227 -4.29 15.36 -23.74
N SER A 228 -3.55 16.25 -24.42
CA SER A 228 -2.40 16.93 -23.81
C SER A 228 -2.72 17.99 -22.76
N THR A 229 -4.00 18.32 -22.54
CA THR A 229 -4.42 19.21 -21.45
C THR A 229 -4.76 18.46 -20.18
N ASP A 230 -4.76 17.12 -20.20
CA ASP A 230 -5.14 16.32 -19.06
C ASP A 230 -4.01 16.14 -18.05
N VAL A 231 -4.41 16.13 -16.77
CA VAL A 231 -3.61 15.66 -15.65
C VAL A 231 -4.30 14.42 -15.10
N VAL A 232 -3.69 13.26 -15.35
CA VAL A 232 -4.21 11.94 -14.97
C VAL A 232 -3.64 11.53 -13.63
N TRP A 233 -4.51 11.13 -12.70
CA TRP A 233 -4.07 10.52 -11.45
C TRP A 233 -3.56 9.09 -11.71
N GLN A 234 -2.34 8.79 -11.29
CA GLN A 234 -1.78 7.44 -11.34
C GLN A 234 -1.80 6.85 -9.94
N GLY A 235 -2.83 6.04 -9.66
CA GLY A 235 -3.15 5.47 -8.35
C GLY A 235 -3.11 3.95 -8.31
N PHE A 236 -3.36 3.27 -9.44
CA PHE A 236 -3.36 1.81 -9.49
C PHE A 236 -1.96 1.22 -9.31
N SER A 237 -1.92 -0.01 -8.81
CA SER A 237 -0.70 -0.81 -8.74
C SER A 237 -0.20 -1.16 -10.14
N ALA A 238 1.12 -1.17 -10.34
CA ALA A 238 1.71 -1.68 -11.57
C ALA A 238 1.44 -3.18 -11.80
N ALA A 239 1.17 -3.95 -10.74
CA ALA A 239 0.78 -5.36 -10.82
C ALA A 239 -0.68 -5.56 -11.23
N PHE A 240 -1.46 -4.48 -11.39
CA PHE A 240 -2.82 -4.49 -11.89
C PHE A 240 -2.88 -3.85 -13.28
N ASP A 241 -3.64 -4.42 -14.20
CA ASP A 241 -3.61 -4.05 -15.61
C ASP A 241 -4.23 -2.67 -15.90
N MET A 242 -5.07 -2.13 -15.02
CA MET A 242 -5.51 -0.72 -15.10
C MET A 242 -4.36 0.30 -14.97
N PHE A 243 -3.17 -0.13 -14.51
CA PHE A 243 -1.96 0.69 -14.65
C PHE A 243 -1.67 1.07 -16.12
N ILE A 244 -1.99 0.19 -17.07
CA ILE A 244 -1.77 0.45 -18.50
C ILE A 244 -2.75 1.53 -19.00
N GLU A 245 -4.00 1.49 -18.53
CA GLU A 245 -4.99 2.55 -18.78
C GLU A 245 -4.54 3.89 -18.18
N GLU A 246 -4.01 3.91 -16.95
CA GLU A 246 -3.46 5.15 -16.39
C GLU A 246 -2.25 5.63 -17.21
N VAL A 247 -1.25 4.79 -17.46
CA VAL A 247 0.05 5.25 -17.98
C VAL A 247 0.09 5.35 -19.50
N TRP A 248 -0.24 4.28 -20.21
CA TRP A 248 0.01 4.19 -21.65
C TRP A 248 -1.03 4.91 -22.50
N VAL A 249 -2.29 4.97 -22.06
CA VAL A 249 -3.34 5.78 -22.70
C VAL A 249 -3.07 7.27 -22.49
N SER A 250 -2.57 7.64 -21.30
CA SER A 250 -2.09 9.01 -21.04
C SER A 250 -0.94 9.40 -21.94
N ILE A 251 0.06 8.53 -22.11
CA ILE A 251 1.16 8.74 -23.06
C ILE A 251 0.62 8.87 -24.50
N ALA A 252 -0.35 8.04 -24.90
CA ALA A 252 -0.98 8.14 -26.21
C ALA A 252 -1.68 9.49 -26.43
N GLY A 253 -2.29 10.05 -25.38
CA GLY A 253 -2.91 11.37 -25.38
C GLY A 253 -1.93 12.55 -25.24
N GLY A 254 -0.71 12.30 -24.79
CA GLY A 254 0.24 13.36 -24.44
C GLY A 254 -0.04 14.07 -23.13
N ALA A 255 -0.79 13.41 -22.24
CA ALA A 255 -1.22 13.92 -20.95
C ALA A 255 -0.07 13.93 -19.92
N HIS A 256 -0.31 14.60 -18.79
CA HIS A 256 0.57 14.60 -17.62
C HIS A 256 0.08 13.54 -16.62
N LEU A 257 0.95 12.64 -16.19
CA LEU A 257 0.73 11.68 -15.09
C LEU A 257 1.18 12.25 -13.74
N ALA A 258 0.22 12.46 -12.85
CA ALA A 258 0.46 12.81 -11.46
C ALA A 258 0.50 11.54 -10.60
N ILE A 259 1.71 11.09 -10.25
CA ILE A 259 1.95 9.82 -9.56
C ILE A 259 1.63 9.97 -8.07
N GLY A 260 0.69 9.16 -7.59
CA GLY A 260 0.39 9.04 -6.15
C GLY A 260 1.47 8.26 -5.42
N ASN A 261 1.96 8.81 -4.31
CA ASN A 261 2.84 8.04 -3.42
C ASN A 261 2.02 7.05 -2.57
N ARG A 262 2.72 6.11 -1.90
CA ARG A 262 2.10 5.07 -1.08
C ARG A 262 1.08 5.61 -0.07
N PHE A 263 1.43 6.66 0.67
CA PHE A 263 0.58 7.22 1.72
C PHE A 263 -0.66 7.91 1.14
N GLU A 264 -0.50 8.64 0.04
CA GLU A 264 -1.62 9.29 -0.65
C GLU A 264 -2.62 8.27 -1.22
N CYS A 265 -2.13 7.18 -1.82
CA CYS A 265 -2.98 6.12 -2.35
C CYS A 265 -3.72 5.34 -1.24
N GLN A 266 -3.15 5.26 -0.03
CA GLN A 266 -3.78 4.60 1.12
C GLN A 266 -4.78 5.52 1.85
N ASP A 267 -4.58 6.83 1.82
CA ASP A 267 -5.48 7.82 2.43
C ASP A 267 -6.60 8.24 1.47
N VAL A 268 -7.45 7.25 1.11
CA VAL A 268 -8.57 7.42 0.17
C VAL A 268 -9.49 8.61 0.50
N PRO A 269 -9.86 8.86 1.78
CA PRO A 269 -10.65 10.04 2.15
C PRO A 269 -10.03 11.38 1.73
N SER A 270 -8.70 11.50 1.74
CA SER A 270 -7.98 12.74 1.43
C SER A 270 -7.77 12.97 -0.08
N LEU A 271 -8.14 12.01 -0.94
CA LEU A 271 -8.00 12.15 -2.39
C LEU A 271 -8.97 13.19 -2.96
N GLY A 272 -10.25 13.10 -2.58
CA GLY A 272 -11.36 13.93 -3.08
C GLY A 272 -11.57 15.22 -2.30
N GLY A 273 -12.60 15.98 -2.65
CA GLY A 273 -12.88 17.26 -2.00
C GLY A 273 -12.16 18.47 -2.63
N ALA A 274 -12.70 19.66 -2.38
CA ALA A 274 -12.14 20.92 -2.87
C ALA A 274 -10.72 21.23 -2.34
N SER A 275 -10.34 20.65 -1.20
CA SER A 275 -9.01 20.77 -0.58
C SER A 275 -8.19 19.47 -0.64
N GLY A 276 -8.70 18.45 -1.34
CA GLY A 276 -8.09 17.13 -1.48
C GLY A 276 -6.83 17.11 -2.32
N ILE A 277 -6.19 15.95 -2.39
CA ILE A 277 -4.98 15.73 -3.18
C ILE A 277 -5.25 15.96 -4.66
N TRP A 278 -6.38 15.45 -5.18
CA TRP A 278 -6.74 15.64 -6.58
C TRP A 278 -6.94 17.12 -6.91
N ALA A 279 -7.49 17.86 -5.94
CA ALA A 279 -7.66 19.27 -6.12
C ALA A 279 -6.31 20.02 -6.19
N LYS A 280 -5.44 19.78 -5.21
CA LYS A 280 -4.11 20.40 -5.12
C LYS A 280 -3.21 20.10 -6.33
N ARG A 281 -3.44 18.96 -7.00
CA ARG A 281 -2.67 18.53 -8.17
C ARG A 281 -3.33 18.87 -9.50
N GLY A 282 -4.53 19.46 -9.49
CA GLY A 282 -5.23 19.85 -10.71
C GLY A 282 -5.64 18.65 -11.58
N ILE A 283 -6.01 17.52 -10.95
CA ILE A 283 -6.38 16.29 -11.65
C ILE A 283 -7.64 16.51 -12.49
N THR A 284 -7.59 16.14 -13.77
CA THR A 284 -8.72 16.29 -14.72
C THR A 284 -9.37 14.96 -15.09
N LEU A 285 -8.62 13.86 -15.00
CA LEU A 285 -9.05 12.52 -15.37
C LEU A 285 -8.67 11.54 -14.27
N VAL A 286 -9.64 10.75 -13.84
CA VAL A 286 -9.46 9.72 -12.80
C VAL A 286 -9.96 8.39 -13.35
N ASN A 287 -9.09 7.39 -13.27
CA ASN A 287 -9.46 5.99 -13.41
C ASN A 287 -9.62 5.42 -12.01
N ALA A 288 -10.73 4.72 -11.73
CA ALA A 288 -10.99 4.18 -10.40
C ALA A 288 -11.95 2.99 -10.43
N VAL A 289 -11.92 2.20 -9.37
CA VAL A 289 -13.00 1.23 -9.10
C VAL A 289 -14.19 1.95 -8.43
N PRO A 290 -15.45 1.59 -8.76
CA PRO A 290 -16.64 2.18 -8.13
C PRO A 290 -16.57 2.26 -6.61
N THR A 291 -16.06 1.21 -5.95
CA THR A 291 -15.91 1.17 -4.50
C THR A 291 -15.06 2.32 -3.99
N LEU A 292 -13.86 2.54 -4.55
CA LEU A 292 -12.92 3.58 -4.14
C LEU A 292 -13.57 4.97 -4.15
N ILE A 293 -14.28 5.28 -5.23
CA ILE A 293 -15.00 6.54 -5.37
C ILE A 293 -16.12 6.65 -4.33
N ASN A 294 -16.84 5.56 -4.07
CA ASN A 294 -17.85 5.54 -3.03
C ASN A 294 -17.26 5.84 -1.64
N ILE A 295 -16.09 5.27 -1.31
CA ILE A 295 -15.36 5.58 -0.06
C ILE A 295 -15.07 7.07 0.04
N MET A 296 -14.35 7.58 -0.95
CA MET A 296 -13.84 8.93 -0.97
C MET A 296 -14.97 9.96 -0.89
N THR A 297 -16.09 9.70 -1.55
CA THR A 297 -17.22 10.63 -1.64
C THR A 297 -18.27 10.44 -0.54
N SER A 298 -18.15 9.41 0.31
CA SER A 298 -19.07 9.17 1.43
C SER A 298 -18.87 10.12 2.62
N LEU A 299 -17.75 10.84 2.68
CA LEU A 299 -17.33 11.62 3.86
C LEU A 299 -17.53 13.14 3.72
N ASP A 300 -17.79 13.63 2.50
CA ASP A 300 -18.05 15.04 2.20
C ASP A 300 -19.23 15.18 1.23
N SER A 301 -20.37 15.65 1.75
CA SER A 301 -21.63 15.76 1.00
C SER A 301 -21.71 17.00 0.12
N GLU A 302 -20.85 18.01 0.32
CA GLU A 302 -20.99 19.32 -0.36
C GLU A 302 -20.14 19.44 -1.63
N CYS A 303 -18.97 18.79 -1.69
CA CYS A 303 -18.10 18.85 -2.88
C CYS A 303 -17.26 17.56 -3.03
N PRO A 304 -17.85 16.43 -3.47
CA PRO A 304 -17.18 15.12 -3.43
C PRO A 304 -15.98 14.99 -4.37
N LEU A 305 -15.95 15.76 -5.45
CA LEU A 305 -14.92 15.74 -6.49
C LEU A 305 -14.51 17.17 -6.86
N PRO A 306 -13.23 17.42 -7.21
CA PRO A 306 -12.81 18.72 -7.69
C PRO A 306 -13.56 19.15 -8.98
N PRO A 307 -14.02 20.41 -9.12
CA PRO A 307 -14.84 20.84 -10.26
C PRO A 307 -14.19 20.73 -11.64
N TYR A 308 -12.87 20.60 -11.72
CA TYR A 308 -12.10 20.44 -12.98
C TYR A 308 -11.84 18.98 -13.34
N VAL A 309 -12.24 18.01 -12.50
CA VAL A 309 -12.33 16.62 -12.94
C VAL A 309 -13.42 16.56 -14.01
N ARG A 310 -12.99 16.37 -15.26
CA ARG A 310 -13.89 16.30 -16.43
C ARG A 310 -14.31 14.88 -16.75
N LEU A 311 -13.54 13.89 -16.29
CA LEU A 311 -13.76 12.49 -16.61
C LEU A 311 -13.45 11.59 -15.41
N LEU A 312 -14.44 10.78 -15.05
CA LEU A 312 -14.31 9.68 -14.12
C LEU A 312 -14.56 8.37 -14.89
N ASN A 313 -13.49 7.60 -15.11
CA ASN A 313 -13.55 6.29 -15.73
C ASN A 313 -13.64 5.20 -14.65
N LEU A 314 -14.75 4.47 -14.62
CA LEU A 314 -15.04 3.46 -13.62
C LEU A 314 -14.98 2.06 -14.22
N GLY A 315 -14.17 1.18 -13.66
CA GLY A 315 -14.12 -0.20 -14.12
C GLY A 315 -13.66 -1.16 -13.03
N GLY A 316 -13.51 -2.44 -13.37
CA GLY A 316 -13.01 -3.46 -12.45
C GLY A 316 -14.05 -3.99 -11.45
N GLU A 317 -15.19 -3.31 -11.27
CA GLU A 317 -16.34 -3.76 -10.46
C GLU A 317 -17.66 -3.31 -11.10
N ALA A 318 -18.78 -3.82 -10.58
CA ALA A 318 -20.09 -3.32 -10.97
C ALA A 318 -20.29 -1.89 -10.44
N CYS A 319 -20.61 -0.95 -11.33
CA CYS A 319 -20.99 0.40 -10.94
C CYS A 319 -22.48 0.44 -10.55
N SER A 320 -22.83 1.18 -9.48
CA SER A 320 -24.22 1.33 -9.06
C SER A 320 -24.85 2.60 -9.62
N SER A 321 -26.14 2.55 -9.98
CA SER A 321 -26.88 3.73 -10.44
C SER A 321 -26.90 4.85 -9.39
N ALA A 322 -26.96 4.50 -8.10
CA ALA A 322 -26.91 5.46 -7.01
C ALA A 322 -25.60 6.26 -6.99
N LEU A 323 -24.46 5.63 -7.31
CA LEU A 323 -23.19 6.32 -7.41
C LEU A 323 -23.20 7.33 -8.57
N VAL A 324 -23.73 6.94 -9.72
CA VAL A 324 -23.86 7.82 -10.90
C VAL A 324 -24.74 9.02 -10.58
N THR A 325 -25.96 8.80 -10.06
CA THR A 325 -26.89 9.87 -9.71
C THR A 325 -26.29 10.86 -8.72
N ARG A 326 -25.49 10.39 -7.76
CA ARG A 326 -24.85 11.25 -6.76
C ARG A 326 -23.73 12.11 -7.32
N LEU A 327 -22.93 11.59 -8.25
CA LEU A 327 -21.71 12.26 -8.72
C LEU A 327 -21.92 13.05 -10.01
N TRP A 328 -22.93 12.73 -10.79
CA TRP A 328 -23.09 13.32 -12.11
C TRP A 328 -23.38 14.82 -12.04
N TRP A 329 -22.72 15.58 -12.92
CA TRP A 329 -23.07 16.95 -13.26
C TRP A 329 -22.69 17.23 -14.73
N PRO A 330 -23.22 18.29 -15.38
CA PRO A 330 -23.02 18.51 -16.82
C PRO A 330 -21.57 18.65 -17.32
N GLY A 331 -20.62 18.88 -16.42
CA GLY A 331 -19.19 19.03 -16.71
C GLY A 331 -18.35 17.80 -16.41
N LEU A 332 -18.96 16.71 -15.91
CA LEU A 332 -18.30 15.45 -15.61
C LEU A 332 -18.87 14.35 -16.50
N ARG A 333 -18.00 13.74 -17.30
CA ARG A 333 -18.30 12.47 -17.97
C ARG A 333 -18.01 11.34 -16.99
N ILE A 334 -18.96 10.42 -16.82
CA ILE A 334 -18.77 9.20 -16.03
C ILE A 334 -18.85 8.03 -17.00
N LEU A 335 -17.79 7.24 -17.11
CA LEU A 335 -17.76 6.06 -17.96
C LEU A 335 -17.75 4.80 -17.11
N ASN A 336 -18.44 3.75 -17.58
CA ASN A 336 -18.31 2.40 -17.07
C ASN A 336 -17.53 1.57 -18.10
N THR A 337 -16.37 1.07 -17.72
CA THR A 337 -15.48 0.24 -18.54
C THR A 337 -15.44 -1.18 -18.03
N TYR A 338 -15.36 -2.12 -18.96
CA TYR A 338 -15.26 -3.54 -18.65
C TYR A 338 -14.28 -4.21 -19.60
N GLY A 339 -13.40 -5.02 -19.04
CA GLY A 339 -12.60 -5.99 -19.77
C GLY A 339 -11.90 -6.94 -18.79
N PRO A 340 -11.69 -8.19 -19.19
CA PRO A 340 -10.72 -9.07 -18.54
C PRO A 340 -9.29 -8.77 -19.01
N SER A 341 -8.29 -9.12 -18.19
CA SER A 341 -6.88 -8.90 -18.52
C SER A 341 -6.44 -9.59 -19.82
N GLU A 342 -7.06 -10.73 -20.15
CA GLU A 342 -6.82 -11.48 -21.40
C GLU A 342 -7.21 -10.71 -22.67
N THR A 343 -7.99 -9.64 -22.57
CA THR A 343 -8.40 -8.78 -23.69
C THR A 343 -7.77 -7.40 -23.61
N THR A 344 -6.69 -7.25 -22.83
CA THR A 344 -5.98 -5.99 -22.60
C THR A 344 -6.87 -4.93 -21.95
N VAL A 345 -7.00 -5.01 -20.62
CA VAL A 345 -7.62 -3.99 -19.73
C VAL A 345 -9.12 -3.76 -19.97
N THR A 346 -9.51 -2.98 -20.98
CA THR A 346 -10.90 -2.63 -21.29
C THR A 346 -11.26 -3.13 -22.68
N ALA A 347 -12.43 -3.75 -22.81
CA ALA A 347 -12.98 -4.23 -24.08
C ALA A 347 -14.32 -3.56 -24.44
N THR A 348 -15.10 -3.13 -23.46
CA THR A 348 -16.39 -2.47 -23.65
C THR A 348 -16.50 -1.24 -22.75
N PHE A 349 -17.31 -0.27 -23.18
CA PHE A 349 -17.57 0.94 -22.41
C PHE A 349 -18.98 1.48 -22.60
N GLN A 350 -19.45 2.24 -21.61
CA GLN A 350 -20.70 3.00 -21.65
C GLN A 350 -20.50 4.34 -20.95
N GLU A 351 -21.05 5.42 -21.50
CA GLU A 351 -21.22 6.67 -20.75
C GLU A 351 -22.49 6.60 -19.90
N LEU A 352 -22.35 6.94 -18.61
CA LEU A 352 -23.39 6.80 -17.61
C LEU A 352 -24.09 8.14 -17.37
N PHE A 353 -25.42 8.09 -17.34
CA PHE A 353 -26.28 9.22 -17.01
C PHE A 353 -27.19 8.87 -15.82
N PRO A 354 -27.63 9.85 -15.03
CA PRO A 354 -28.64 9.64 -14.00
C PRO A 354 -29.92 9.05 -14.61
N ASP A 355 -30.58 8.18 -13.85
CA ASP A 355 -31.85 7.54 -14.21
C ASP A 355 -31.80 6.61 -15.45
N GLU A 356 -30.62 6.37 -16.01
CA GLU A 356 -30.39 5.36 -17.04
C GLU A 356 -29.84 4.05 -16.44
N PRO A 357 -30.17 2.87 -17.03
CA PRO A 357 -29.60 1.61 -16.57
C PRO A 357 -28.07 1.59 -16.71
N VAL A 358 -27.37 1.16 -15.67
CA VAL A 358 -25.93 0.90 -15.73
C VAL A 358 -25.68 -0.39 -16.50
N THR A 359 -24.95 -0.29 -17.60
CA THR A 359 -24.55 -1.43 -18.43
C THR A 359 -23.03 -1.38 -18.65
N ILE A 360 -22.44 -2.45 -19.17
CA ILE A 360 -21.05 -2.44 -19.64
C ILE A 360 -20.96 -1.99 -21.11
N GLY A 361 -22.09 -1.55 -21.69
CA GLY A 361 -22.16 -0.88 -22.98
C GLY A 361 -21.81 -1.76 -24.15
N LYS A 362 -21.01 -1.22 -25.06
CA LYS A 362 -20.64 -1.85 -26.33
C LYS A 362 -19.12 -1.90 -26.49
N PRO A 363 -18.61 -2.72 -27.43
CA PRO A 363 -17.19 -2.84 -27.65
C PRO A 363 -16.51 -1.49 -27.91
N LEU A 364 -15.31 -1.33 -27.37
CA LEU A 364 -14.38 -0.27 -27.77
C LEU A 364 -14.03 -0.41 -29.26
N PRO A 365 -13.57 0.66 -29.94
CA PRO A 365 -13.01 0.53 -31.27
C PRO A 365 -11.94 -0.56 -31.36
N LEU A 366 -11.81 -1.23 -32.51
CA LEU A 366 -10.96 -2.41 -32.70
C LEU A 366 -11.41 -3.68 -31.96
N TYR A 367 -12.32 -3.60 -30.99
CA TYR A 367 -12.93 -4.78 -30.39
C TYR A 367 -14.23 -5.15 -31.09
N HIS A 368 -14.61 -6.41 -30.91
CA HIS A 368 -15.98 -6.87 -31.14
C HIS A 368 -16.35 -7.91 -30.09
N ALA A 369 -17.65 -8.14 -29.92
CA ALA A 369 -18.16 -9.08 -28.93
C ALA A 369 -19.25 -9.99 -29.52
N LEU A 370 -19.36 -11.19 -28.97
CA LEU A 370 -20.41 -12.17 -29.29
C LEU A 370 -20.98 -12.74 -28.00
N LEU A 371 -22.22 -13.22 -28.05
CA LEU A 371 -22.79 -14.08 -27.02
C LEU A 371 -22.68 -15.54 -27.48
N LEU A 372 -22.12 -16.40 -26.64
CA LEU A 372 -22.01 -17.84 -26.88
C LEU A 372 -23.00 -18.60 -26.00
N THR A 373 -23.48 -19.75 -26.50
CA THR A 373 -24.23 -20.70 -25.68
C THR A 373 -23.45 -21.08 -24.43
N ILE A 374 -24.13 -21.35 -23.32
CA ILE A 374 -23.48 -21.75 -22.07
C ILE A 374 -23.35 -23.28 -22.05
N ARG A 375 -22.22 -23.80 -21.56
CA ARG A 375 -22.00 -25.24 -21.40
C ARG A 375 -22.98 -25.83 -20.39
N ASN A 376 -23.68 -26.90 -20.79
CA ASN A 376 -24.43 -27.74 -19.86
C ASN A 376 -23.51 -28.86 -19.34
N ASP A 377 -23.38 -29.01 -18.02
CA ASP A 377 -22.54 -30.02 -17.36
C ASP A 377 -22.84 -31.47 -17.79
N LEU A 378 -24.04 -31.73 -18.33
CA LEU A 378 -24.47 -33.05 -18.81
C LEU A 378 -24.03 -33.37 -20.24
N ASP A 379 -23.60 -32.36 -21.01
CA ASP A 379 -23.26 -32.52 -22.43
C ASP A 379 -21.74 -32.55 -22.63
N LYS A 380 -21.22 -33.77 -22.83
CA LYS A 380 -19.80 -34.00 -23.14
C LYS A 380 -19.43 -33.67 -24.59
N THR A 381 -20.40 -33.40 -25.46
CA THR A 381 -20.22 -33.05 -26.87
C THR A 381 -20.40 -31.56 -27.16
N TRP A 382 -20.54 -30.74 -26.11
CA TRP A 382 -20.81 -29.31 -26.23
C TRP A 382 -19.67 -28.55 -26.93
N SER A 383 -20.04 -27.71 -27.88
CA SER A 383 -19.17 -26.72 -28.52
C SER A 383 -19.81 -25.33 -28.43
N PRO A 384 -19.04 -24.25 -28.22
CA PRO A 384 -19.58 -22.90 -28.16
C PRO A 384 -20.18 -22.51 -29.51
N THR A 385 -21.45 -22.10 -29.53
CA THR A 385 -22.15 -21.61 -30.72
C THR A 385 -22.64 -20.17 -30.51
N PRO A 386 -22.55 -19.29 -31.52
CA PRO A 386 -23.03 -17.91 -31.43
C PRO A 386 -24.55 -17.82 -31.24
N ILE A 387 -24.98 -16.90 -30.39
CA ILE A 387 -26.39 -16.56 -30.16
C ILE A 387 -26.73 -15.32 -31.00
N PRO A 388 -27.84 -15.33 -31.77
CA PRO A 388 -28.25 -14.15 -32.53
C PRO A 388 -28.51 -12.95 -31.63
N LEU A 389 -27.99 -11.78 -32.00
CA LEU A 389 -28.15 -10.53 -31.27
C LEU A 389 -29.60 -10.04 -31.38
N ARG A 390 -30.26 -9.92 -30.23
CA ARG A 390 -31.60 -9.33 -30.06
C ARG A 390 -31.78 -8.94 -28.60
N GLU A 391 -32.75 -8.07 -28.33
CA GLU A 391 -33.16 -7.76 -26.97
C GLU A 391 -33.47 -9.04 -26.18
N GLY A 392 -32.92 -9.12 -24.97
CA GLY A 392 -33.07 -10.27 -24.06
C GLY A 392 -32.27 -11.52 -24.47
N ALA A 393 -31.41 -11.45 -25.50
CA ALA A 393 -30.46 -12.53 -25.76
C ALA A 393 -29.50 -12.64 -24.57
N GLU A 394 -29.33 -13.85 -24.04
CA GLU A 394 -28.49 -14.15 -22.88
C GLU A 394 -27.47 -15.24 -23.24
N GLY A 395 -26.22 -15.09 -22.80
CA GLY A 395 -25.15 -16.05 -23.06
C GLY A 395 -23.83 -15.71 -22.38
N GLU A 396 -22.81 -16.54 -22.62
CA GLU A 396 -21.43 -16.24 -22.24
C GLU A 396 -20.87 -15.15 -23.14
N LEU A 397 -20.31 -14.09 -22.57
CA LEU A 397 -19.62 -13.07 -23.33
C LEU A 397 -18.31 -13.61 -23.91
N ALA A 398 -18.09 -13.35 -25.19
CA ALA A 398 -16.83 -13.61 -25.87
C ALA A 398 -16.35 -12.34 -26.57
N ILE A 399 -15.05 -12.08 -26.49
CA ILE A 399 -14.43 -10.85 -26.99
C ILE A 399 -13.41 -11.21 -28.07
N GLY A 400 -13.44 -10.46 -29.17
CA GLY A 400 -12.50 -10.55 -30.29
C GLY A 400 -11.87 -9.19 -30.62
N GLY A 401 -10.99 -9.18 -31.61
CA GLY A 401 -10.21 -8.02 -32.02
C GLY A 401 -8.69 -8.20 -31.86
N PRO A 402 -7.89 -7.24 -32.34
CA PRO A 402 -6.43 -7.28 -32.30
C PRO A 402 -5.86 -7.06 -30.88
N CYS A 403 -6.70 -6.71 -29.91
CA CYS A 403 -6.30 -6.43 -28.54
C CYS A 403 -6.30 -7.67 -27.64
N LEU A 404 -6.47 -8.88 -28.20
CA LEU A 404 -6.38 -10.12 -27.44
C LEU A 404 -4.94 -10.43 -27.01
N GLY A 405 -4.79 -10.93 -25.79
CA GLY A 405 -3.56 -11.53 -25.32
C GLY A 405 -3.14 -12.77 -26.13
N LYS A 406 -1.87 -13.16 -26.01
CA LYS A 406 -1.38 -14.39 -26.64
C LYS A 406 -1.99 -15.63 -26.01
N GLY A 407 -2.12 -15.61 -24.68
CA GLY A 407 -2.55 -16.74 -23.88
C GLY A 407 -1.97 -16.68 -22.48
N TYR A 408 -1.95 -17.85 -21.83
CA TYR A 408 -1.41 -18.02 -20.49
C TYR A 408 0.00 -18.61 -20.52
N VAL A 409 0.89 -18.04 -19.70
CA VAL A 409 2.28 -18.48 -19.54
C VAL A 409 2.32 -19.97 -19.20
N GLN A 410 3.04 -20.73 -20.04
CA GLN A 410 3.26 -22.18 -19.92
C GLN A 410 1.96 -23.02 -19.77
N ARG A 411 0.81 -22.53 -20.25
CA ARG A 411 -0.50 -23.21 -20.13
C ARG A 411 -1.23 -23.29 -21.48
N PRO A 412 -0.72 -24.08 -22.44
CA PRO A 412 -1.33 -24.18 -23.77
C PRO A 412 -2.73 -24.79 -23.74
N GLU A 413 -3.01 -25.72 -22.83
CA GLU A 413 -4.34 -26.33 -22.70
C GLU A 413 -5.40 -25.29 -22.29
N LEU A 414 -5.13 -24.53 -21.22
CA LEU A 414 -6.00 -23.45 -20.77
C LEU A 414 -6.13 -22.35 -21.82
N THR A 415 -5.03 -22.05 -22.53
CA THR A 415 -5.04 -21.09 -23.62
C THR A 415 -5.99 -21.55 -24.73
N ASN A 416 -5.92 -22.81 -25.17
CA ASN A 416 -6.81 -23.33 -26.21
C ASN A 416 -8.26 -23.46 -25.74
N GLU A 417 -8.50 -23.67 -24.44
CA GLU A 417 -9.85 -23.69 -23.86
C GLU A 417 -10.52 -22.31 -23.88
N LYS A 418 -9.74 -21.26 -23.58
CA LYS A 418 -10.23 -19.89 -23.40
C LYS A 418 -10.13 -19.03 -24.65
N PHE A 419 -9.07 -19.18 -25.43
CA PHE A 419 -8.84 -18.48 -26.70
C PHE A 419 -9.20 -19.40 -27.86
N ILE A 420 -10.50 -19.44 -28.18
CA ILE A 420 -11.04 -20.33 -29.20
C ILE A 420 -10.93 -19.72 -30.60
N PRO A 421 -10.90 -20.53 -31.68
CA PRO A 421 -11.10 -20.01 -33.03
C PRO A 421 -12.45 -19.29 -33.16
N HIS A 422 -12.51 -18.25 -34.00
CA HIS A 422 -13.75 -17.55 -34.27
C HIS A 422 -14.80 -18.53 -34.86
N PRO A 423 -15.97 -18.71 -34.22
CA PRO A 423 -16.93 -19.75 -34.59
C PRO A 423 -17.73 -19.44 -35.86
N ILE A 424 -17.75 -18.18 -36.27
CA ILE A 424 -18.28 -17.76 -37.58
C ILE A 424 -17.10 -17.77 -38.55
N PRO A 425 -17.22 -18.41 -39.74
CA PRO A 425 -16.16 -18.42 -40.73
C PRO A 425 -15.82 -17.00 -41.19
N THR A 426 -14.82 -16.39 -40.56
CA THR A 426 -14.22 -15.14 -41.00
C THR A 426 -12.98 -15.47 -41.83
N ASN A 427 -12.68 -14.65 -42.83
CA ASN A 427 -11.47 -14.83 -43.66
C ASN A 427 -10.16 -14.50 -42.89
N SER A 428 -10.24 -14.19 -41.59
CA SER A 428 -9.14 -13.62 -40.79
C SER A 428 -8.36 -14.63 -39.94
N GLY A 429 -8.85 -15.87 -39.73
CA GLY A 429 -8.19 -16.83 -38.83
C GLY A 429 -8.14 -16.37 -37.36
N GLU A 430 -9.04 -15.45 -37.01
CA GLU A 430 -9.10 -14.77 -35.72
C GLU A 430 -9.52 -15.69 -34.56
N ARG A 431 -9.14 -15.30 -33.34
CA ARG A 431 -9.52 -15.96 -32.09
C ARG A 431 -10.52 -15.11 -31.31
N LEU A 432 -11.31 -15.75 -30.46
CA LEU A 432 -12.13 -15.12 -29.44
C LEU A 432 -11.67 -15.56 -28.05
N TYR A 433 -11.67 -14.63 -27.09
CA TYR A 433 -11.53 -14.94 -25.68
C TYR A 433 -12.91 -15.17 -25.04
N ARG A 434 -13.11 -16.33 -24.42
CA ARG A 434 -14.30 -16.67 -23.64
C ARG A 434 -14.14 -16.16 -22.21
N THR A 435 -14.91 -15.14 -21.84
CA THR A 435 -14.73 -14.45 -20.56
C THR A 435 -15.17 -15.29 -19.36
N GLY A 436 -16.13 -16.20 -19.57
CA GLY A 436 -16.81 -16.88 -18.47
C GLY A 436 -17.84 -16.00 -17.76
N ASP A 437 -18.14 -14.81 -18.30
CA ASP A 437 -19.14 -13.89 -17.76
C ASP A 437 -20.49 -14.08 -18.44
N LEU A 438 -21.54 -14.13 -17.65
CA LEU A 438 -22.92 -14.20 -18.10
C LEU A 438 -23.43 -12.78 -18.37
N VAL A 439 -23.99 -12.58 -19.55
CA VAL A 439 -24.53 -11.28 -19.96
C VAL A 439 -25.87 -11.45 -20.67
N HIS A 440 -26.66 -10.39 -20.69
CA HIS A 440 -27.74 -10.25 -21.66
C HIS A 440 -27.68 -8.92 -22.40
N LEU A 441 -28.42 -8.82 -23.51
CA LEU A 441 -28.56 -7.57 -24.27
C LEU A 441 -29.84 -6.84 -23.88
N ASP A 442 -29.76 -5.52 -23.72
CA ASP A 442 -30.93 -4.66 -23.57
C ASP A 442 -31.58 -4.31 -24.92
N LYS A 443 -32.62 -3.47 -24.89
CA LYS A 443 -33.34 -2.98 -26.09
C LYS A 443 -32.46 -2.22 -27.09
N SER A 444 -31.38 -1.62 -26.60
CA SER A 444 -30.40 -0.86 -27.37
C SER A 444 -29.20 -1.72 -27.78
N LEU A 445 -29.22 -3.03 -27.47
CA LEU A 445 -28.12 -3.97 -27.61
C LEU A 445 -26.87 -3.61 -26.82
N ASN A 446 -27.02 -2.85 -25.73
CA ASN A 446 -25.96 -2.73 -24.73
C ASN A 446 -25.84 -4.03 -23.96
N ILE A 447 -24.62 -4.37 -23.60
CA ILE A 447 -24.31 -5.56 -22.83
C ILE A 447 -24.56 -5.26 -21.35
N VAL A 448 -25.46 -6.02 -20.74
CA VAL A 448 -25.75 -5.99 -19.31
C VAL A 448 -25.06 -7.17 -18.65
N PHE A 449 -24.20 -6.88 -17.67
CA PHE A 449 -23.49 -7.90 -16.90
C PHE A 449 -24.42 -8.54 -15.86
N LEU A 450 -24.51 -9.87 -15.86
CA LEU A 450 -25.36 -10.65 -14.94
C LEU A 450 -24.57 -11.40 -13.86
N GLY A 451 -23.24 -11.47 -13.98
CA GLY A 451 -22.37 -12.21 -13.08
C GLY A 451 -21.47 -13.20 -13.82
N GLN A 452 -20.83 -14.10 -13.08
CA GLN A 452 -19.94 -15.13 -13.63
C GLN A 452 -20.66 -16.48 -13.78
N ILE A 453 -20.35 -17.17 -14.88
CA ILE A 453 -20.77 -18.57 -15.10
C ILE A 453 -19.99 -19.52 -14.17
N ASN A 454 -18.76 -19.14 -13.82
CA ASN A 454 -17.87 -19.88 -12.94
C ASN A 454 -17.89 -19.29 -11.52
N THR A 455 -17.19 -19.93 -10.57
CA THR A 455 -17.07 -19.50 -9.16
C THR A 455 -16.09 -18.33 -8.97
N GLN A 456 -15.87 -17.50 -9.98
CA GLN A 456 -14.95 -16.37 -9.89
C GLN A 456 -15.74 -15.09 -9.68
N VAL A 457 -15.18 -14.17 -8.92
CA VAL A 457 -15.83 -12.95 -8.46
C VAL A 457 -14.88 -11.77 -8.61
N LYS A 458 -15.45 -10.58 -8.72
CA LYS A 458 -14.72 -9.32 -8.61
C LYS A 458 -14.99 -8.75 -7.23
N HIS A 459 -13.94 -8.62 -6.41
CA HIS A 459 -14.03 -8.10 -5.04
C HIS A 459 -12.98 -7.01 -4.86
N HIS A 460 -13.39 -5.81 -4.46
CA HIS A 460 -12.50 -4.64 -4.31
C HIS A 460 -11.62 -4.34 -5.55
N GLY A 461 -12.15 -4.58 -6.74
CA GLY A 461 -11.48 -4.41 -8.04
C GLY A 461 -10.57 -5.57 -8.46
N PHE A 462 -10.36 -6.56 -7.58
CA PHE A 462 -9.51 -7.71 -7.86
C PHE A 462 -10.31 -8.86 -8.45
N HIS A 463 -9.69 -9.55 -9.41
CA HIS A 463 -10.22 -10.77 -10.00
C HIS A 463 -9.86 -11.96 -9.11
N ILE A 464 -10.86 -12.52 -8.41
CA ILE A 464 -10.67 -13.55 -7.39
C ILE A 464 -11.33 -14.86 -7.82
N GLU A 465 -10.54 -15.93 -7.87
CA GLU A 465 -11.04 -17.29 -7.97
C GLU A 465 -11.40 -17.82 -6.58
N LEU A 466 -12.70 -17.94 -6.24
CA LEU A 466 -13.13 -18.46 -4.92
C LEU A 466 -12.61 -19.89 -4.64
N ARG A 467 -12.23 -20.61 -5.70
CA ARG A 467 -11.60 -21.94 -5.59
C ARG A 467 -10.19 -21.90 -5.03
N GLU A 468 -9.41 -20.86 -5.29
CA GLU A 468 -8.07 -20.69 -4.73
C GLU A 468 -8.16 -20.55 -3.21
N ILE A 469 -9.08 -19.70 -2.75
CA ILE A 469 -9.39 -19.52 -1.33
C ILE A 469 -9.89 -20.84 -0.71
N LYS A 470 -10.86 -21.49 -1.36
CA LYS A 470 -11.35 -22.80 -0.93
C LYS A 470 -10.21 -23.82 -0.83
N HIS A 471 -9.33 -23.88 -1.83
CA HIS A 471 -8.23 -24.83 -1.86
C HIS A 471 -7.27 -24.57 -0.70
N ALA A 472 -6.86 -23.32 -0.50
CA ALA A 472 -6.04 -22.88 0.61
C ALA A 472 -6.66 -23.27 1.97
N ILE A 473 -7.96 -23.03 2.19
CA ILE A 473 -8.68 -23.45 3.41
C ILE A 473 -8.64 -24.97 3.58
N THR A 474 -8.85 -25.74 2.50
CA THR A 474 -8.83 -27.22 2.56
C THR A 474 -7.43 -27.82 2.76
N THR A 475 -6.35 -27.04 2.67
CA THR A 475 -5.01 -27.54 3.03
C THR A 475 -4.83 -27.67 4.55
N HIS A 476 -5.70 -27.04 5.35
CA HIS A 476 -5.64 -27.14 6.80
C HIS A 476 -6.02 -28.57 7.26
N PRO A 477 -5.19 -29.27 8.08
CA PRO A 477 -5.36 -30.69 8.38
C PRO A 477 -6.71 -31.07 9.01
N ARG A 478 -7.34 -30.12 9.71
CA ARG A 478 -8.63 -30.33 10.39
C ARG A 478 -9.85 -29.96 9.54
N VAL A 479 -9.68 -29.43 8.34
CA VAL A 479 -10.80 -29.10 7.44
C VAL A 479 -11.14 -30.31 6.57
N GLN A 480 -12.39 -30.77 6.61
CA GLN A 480 -12.87 -31.85 5.75
C GLN A 480 -13.24 -31.32 4.35
N THR A 481 -13.96 -30.20 4.29
CA THR A 481 -14.30 -29.50 3.04
C THR A 481 -14.68 -28.06 3.36
N ALA A 482 -14.57 -27.17 2.36
CA ALA A 482 -15.03 -25.80 2.44
C ALA A 482 -15.78 -25.36 1.17
N ALA A 483 -16.59 -24.32 1.30
CA ALA A 483 -17.08 -23.48 0.21
C ALA A 483 -16.79 -22.02 0.52
N VAL A 484 -16.66 -21.21 -0.52
CA VAL A 484 -16.51 -19.76 -0.38
C VAL A 484 -17.51 -19.12 -1.33
N ILE A 485 -18.20 -18.08 -0.88
CA ILE A 485 -19.07 -17.22 -1.70
C ILE A 485 -18.66 -15.76 -1.49
N LEU A 486 -18.88 -14.91 -2.49
CA LEU A 486 -19.00 -13.47 -2.27
C LEU A 486 -20.48 -13.20 -2.00
N SER A 487 -20.85 -12.85 -0.77
CA SER A 487 -22.24 -12.65 -0.39
C SER A 487 -22.84 -11.45 -1.12
N THR A 488 -23.99 -11.66 -1.76
CA THR A 488 -24.68 -10.59 -2.51
C THR A 488 -25.37 -9.57 -1.61
N CYS A 489 -25.56 -9.88 -0.32
CA CYS A 489 -26.20 -8.96 0.64
C CYS A 489 -25.19 -8.23 1.54
N THR A 490 -24.02 -8.81 1.81
CA THR A 490 -22.98 -8.19 2.65
C THR A 490 -21.76 -7.69 1.86
N ASP A 491 -21.59 -8.12 0.60
CA ASP A 491 -20.43 -7.84 -0.25
C ASP A 491 -19.10 -8.30 0.37
N ARG A 492 -19.12 -9.46 1.05
CA ARG A 492 -17.96 -10.08 1.70
C ARG A 492 -17.71 -11.51 1.23
N LEU A 493 -16.45 -11.94 1.27
CA LEU A 493 -16.04 -13.33 1.11
C LEU A 493 -16.38 -14.11 2.38
N GLU A 494 -17.40 -14.96 2.27
CA GLU A 494 -17.87 -15.85 3.33
C GLU A 494 -17.39 -17.28 3.07
N ALA A 495 -16.69 -17.87 4.03
CA ALA A 495 -16.20 -19.24 3.97
C ALA A 495 -17.04 -20.19 4.85
N TYR A 496 -17.66 -21.19 4.24
CA TYR A 496 -18.46 -22.22 4.91
C TYR A 496 -17.64 -23.50 5.05
N ILE A 497 -17.34 -23.92 6.28
CA ILE A 497 -16.35 -24.94 6.63
C ILE A 497 -17.02 -26.13 7.31
N VAL A 498 -16.62 -27.33 6.87
CA VAL A 498 -16.92 -28.60 7.54
C VAL A 498 -15.62 -29.15 8.14
N CYS A 499 -15.60 -29.38 9.46
CA CYS A 499 -14.43 -29.89 10.18
C CYS A 499 -14.31 -31.43 10.09
N GLN A 500 -13.09 -31.95 10.23
CA GLN A 500 -12.83 -33.37 10.45
C GLN A 500 -13.02 -33.70 11.94
N GLY A 501 -14.05 -34.48 12.28
CA GLY A 501 -14.34 -34.88 13.67
C GLY A 501 -15.16 -33.84 14.45
N SER A 502 -15.22 -34.00 15.76
CA SER A 502 -16.00 -33.15 16.68
C SER A 502 -15.21 -31.98 17.28
N ASP A 503 -13.95 -31.81 16.88
CA ASP A 503 -13.08 -30.78 17.45
C ASP A 503 -13.26 -29.45 16.71
N GLU A 504 -13.58 -28.38 17.46
CA GLU A 504 -13.72 -27.03 16.93
C GLU A 504 -12.37 -26.49 16.40
N ILE A 505 -12.40 -25.81 15.26
CA ILE A 505 -11.25 -25.08 14.73
C ILE A 505 -11.45 -23.61 15.09
N GLU A 506 -10.49 -23.01 15.78
CA GLU A 506 -10.49 -21.57 16.00
C GLU A 506 -10.32 -20.83 14.67
N CYS A 507 -11.20 -19.85 14.37
CA CYS A 507 -11.10 -18.99 13.18
C CYS A 507 -9.70 -18.37 13.00
N ARG A 508 -9.04 -18.05 14.12
CA ARG A 508 -7.68 -17.50 14.13
C ARG A 508 -6.67 -18.43 13.47
N GLY A 509 -6.66 -19.72 13.83
CA GLY A 509 -5.75 -20.69 13.23
C GLY A 509 -6.01 -20.94 11.74
N LEU A 510 -7.27 -20.80 11.31
CA LEU A 510 -7.64 -20.81 9.89
C LEU A 510 -7.10 -19.60 9.14
N ARG A 511 -7.31 -18.38 9.66
CA ARG A 511 -6.74 -17.15 9.06
C ARG A 511 -5.21 -17.22 8.97
N ASP A 512 -4.53 -17.67 10.01
CA ASP A 512 -3.07 -17.84 10.02
C ASP A 512 -2.59 -18.80 8.92
N SER A 513 -3.35 -19.85 8.59
CA SER A 513 -3.00 -20.78 7.51
C SER A 513 -3.11 -20.16 6.10
N LEU A 514 -3.84 -19.05 5.94
CA LEU A 514 -4.09 -18.36 4.67
C LEU A 514 -3.11 -17.21 4.38
N HIS A 515 -2.08 -16.98 5.21
CA HIS A 515 -1.12 -15.88 5.06
C HIS A 515 -0.35 -15.86 3.73
N HIS A 516 -0.33 -16.98 3.00
CA HIS A 516 0.29 -17.10 1.68
C HIS A 516 -0.58 -16.53 0.55
N LEU A 517 -1.87 -16.28 0.82
CA LEU A 517 -2.77 -15.56 -0.09
C LEU A 517 -2.63 -14.04 0.12
N PRO A 518 -2.78 -13.23 -0.95
CA PRO A 518 -2.90 -11.78 -0.82
C PRO A 518 -4.02 -11.38 0.15
N ALA A 519 -3.87 -10.24 0.83
CA ALA A 519 -4.83 -9.78 1.84
C ALA A 519 -6.27 -9.69 1.30
N TYR A 520 -6.44 -9.24 0.05
CA TYR A 520 -7.76 -9.13 -0.60
C TYR A 520 -8.43 -10.48 -0.93
N MET A 521 -7.72 -11.61 -0.77
CA MET A 521 -8.26 -12.96 -0.99
C MET A 521 -8.58 -13.70 0.30
N GLN A 522 -8.34 -13.10 1.47
CA GLN A 522 -8.64 -13.74 2.74
C GLN A 522 -10.13 -13.55 3.08
N PRO A 523 -10.90 -14.61 3.38
CA PRO A 523 -12.31 -14.48 3.75
C PRO A 523 -12.52 -13.55 4.94
N GLU A 524 -13.51 -12.67 4.87
CA GLU A 524 -13.90 -11.83 6.01
C GLU A 524 -14.68 -12.63 7.05
N GLU A 525 -15.45 -13.64 6.65
CA GLU A 525 -16.31 -14.43 7.56
C GLU A 525 -16.09 -15.95 7.45
N PHE A 526 -16.23 -16.66 8.57
CA PHE A 526 -16.12 -18.12 8.65
C PHE A 526 -17.35 -18.74 9.33
N PHE A 527 -18.09 -19.58 8.60
CA PHE A 527 -19.25 -20.32 9.09
C PHE A 527 -18.94 -21.79 9.22
N PHE A 528 -19.02 -22.35 10.43
CA PHE A 528 -18.88 -23.79 10.64
C PHE A 528 -20.22 -24.48 10.49
N VAL A 529 -20.30 -25.38 9.51
CA VAL A 529 -21.52 -26.11 9.18
C VAL A 529 -21.30 -27.61 9.35
N ALA A 530 -22.27 -28.31 9.93
CA ALA A 530 -22.23 -29.75 9.99
C ALA A 530 -22.23 -30.33 8.56
N ALA A 531 -21.58 -31.48 8.37
CA ALA A 531 -21.42 -32.08 7.05
C ALA A 531 -22.76 -32.38 6.34
N GLU A 532 -23.80 -32.65 7.14
CA GLU A 532 -25.19 -32.91 6.75
C GLU A 532 -25.98 -31.64 6.40
N ASP A 533 -25.62 -30.51 6.99
CA ASP A 533 -26.28 -29.21 6.76
C ASP A 533 -25.68 -28.42 5.60
N MET A 534 -24.49 -28.84 5.12
CA MET A 534 -23.86 -28.20 3.97
C MET A 534 -24.71 -28.36 2.70
N PRO A 535 -25.26 -27.28 2.12
CA PRO A 535 -26.20 -27.37 1.02
C PRO A 535 -25.56 -27.99 -0.22
N ARG A 536 -26.23 -29.01 -0.78
CA ARG A 536 -25.78 -29.70 -1.99
C ARG A 536 -26.89 -29.74 -3.04
N LEU A 537 -26.48 -29.70 -4.30
CA LEU A 537 -27.34 -30.00 -5.43
C LEU A 537 -27.64 -31.51 -5.48
N PRO A 538 -28.70 -31.96 -6.19
CA PRO A 538 -28.96 -33.39 -6.42
C PRO A 538 -27.77 -34.15 -7.06
N SER A 539 -26.86 -33.42 -7.72
CA SER A 539 -25.62 -33.92 -8.28
C SER A 539 -24.50 -34.16 -7.24
N GLY A 540 -24.71 -33.83 -5.97
CA GLY A 540 -23.73 -33.94 -4.89
C GLY A 540 -22.75 -32.76 -4.79
N LYS A 541 -22.79 -31.80 -5.73
CA LYS A 541 -21.98 -30.56 -5.69
C LYS A 541 -22.53 -29.58 -4.63
N ILE A 542 -21.69 -28.72 -4.06
CA ILE A 542 -22.13 -27.63 -3.17
C ILE A 542 -23.09 -26.69 -3.92
N ASN A 543 -24.19 -26.31 -3.27
CA ASN A 543 -25.20 -25.42 -3.82
C ASN A 543 -24.94 -23.97 -3.39
N ALA A 544 -24.18 -23.23 -4.20
CA ALA A 544 -23.83 -21.83 -3.92
C ALA A 544 -25.06 -20.91 -3.83
N LYS A 545 -26.14 -21.17 -4.58
CA LYS A 545 -27.40 -20.41 -4.46
C LYS A 545 -28.07 -20.63 -3.11
N ALA A 546 -28.05 -21.85 -2.60
CA ALA A 546 -28.56 -22.12 -1.25
C ALA A 546 -27.67 -21.50 -0.16
N LEU A 547 -26.36 -21.42 -0.37
CA LEU A 547 -25.47 -20.67 0.52
C LEU A 547 -25.75 -19.16 0.49
N GLN A 548 -26.01 -18.57 -0.70
CA GLN A 548 -26.49 -17.18 -0.78
C GLN A 548 -27.81 -16.99 -0.03
N GLN A 549 -28.75 -17.92 -0.15
CA GLN A 549 -30.00 -17.88 0.62
C GLN A 549 -29.78 -18.02 2.13
N ILE A 550 -28.78 -18.79 2.56
CA ILE A 550 -28.40 -18.88 3.99
C ILE A 550 -27.82 -17.54 4.44
N SER A 551 -26.91 -16.93 3.67
CA SER A 551 -26.39 -15.59 3.94
C SER A 551 -27.52 -14.55 4.01
N GLU A 552 -28.46 -14.56 3.05
CA GLU A 552 -29.64 -13.71 3.04
C GLU A 552 -30.58 -13.97 4.23
N GLN A 553 -30.80 -15.23 4.62
CA GLN A 553 -31.64 -15.59 5.76
C GLN A 553 -30.99 -15.21 7.08
N GLN A 554 -29.68 -15.38 7.21
CA GLN A 554 -28.93 -14.92 8.38
C GLN A 554 -28.98 -13.39 8.44
N PHE A 555 -28.72 -12.70 7.34
CA PHE A 555 -28.84 -11.25 7.22
C PHE A 555 -30.26 -10.75 7.54
N ALA A 556 -31.30 -11.45 7.08
CA ALA A 556 -32.68 -11.16 7.39
C ALA A 556 -33.05 -11.50 8.83
N ALA A 557 -32.54 -12.58 9.41
CA ALA A 557 -32.76 -12.95 10.81
C ALA A 557 -32.18 -11.88 11.75
N THR A 558 -30.98 -11.37 11.45
CA THR A 558 -30.39 -10.22 12.15
C THR A 558 -31.29 -8.98 12.04
N GLN A 559 -31.90 -8.73 10.88
CA GLN A 559 -32.89 -7.64 10.69
C GLN A 559 -34.26 -7.89 11.35
N THR A 560 -34.70 -9.15 11.50
CA THR A 560 -36.03 -9.47 12.05
C THR A 560 -35.99 -9.43 13.57
N GLU A 561 -34.88 -9.87 14.20
CA GLU A 561 -34.63 -9.69 15.63
C GLU A 561 -34.63 -8.20 16.04
N HIS A 562 -34.23 -7.31 15.13
CA HIS A 562 -34.36 -5.85 15.29
C HIS A 562 -35.82 -5.36 15.33
N SER A 563 -36.70 -5.95 14.51
CA SER A 563 -38.10 -5.52 14.39
C SER A 563 -39.00 -6.02 15.54
N SER A 564 -38.66 -7.14 16.17
CA SER A 564 -39.36 -7.68 17.35
C SER A 564 -38.95 -7.05 18.70
N ILE A 565 -37.92 -6.19 18.71
CA ILE A 565 -37.53 -5.40 19.90
C ILE A 565 -38.19 -4.00 19.89
N SER A 566 -39.25 -3.77 19.10
CA SER A 566 -40.09 -2.57 19.24
C SER A 566 -41.03 -2.61 20.47
N GLY A 567 -40.83 -3.53 21.40
CA GLY A 567 -41.75 -3.81 22.52
C GLY A 567 -41.09 -4.00 23.88
N SER A 568 -39.93 -3.41 24.16
CA SER A 568 -39.43 -3.12 25.51
C SER A 568 -38.13 -2.35 25.39
N ILE A 569 -38.21 -1.03 25.24
CA ILE A 569 -37.09 -0.16 25.62
C ILE A 569 -37.03 -0.22 27.14
N ARG A 570 -36.39 -1.26 27.66
CA ARG A 570 -35.70 -1.18 28.95
C ARG A 570 -34.44 -0.37 28.70
N THR A 571 -34.59 0.94 28.79
CA THR A 571 -33.52 1.88 29.13
C THR A 571 -33.01 1.50 30.53
N GLU A 572 -32.14 0.51 30.61
CA GLU A 572 -31.11 0.53 31.64
C GLU A 572 -30.07 1.55 31.17
N SER A 573 -30.35 2.82 31.50
CA SER A 573 -29.37 3.82 31.94
C SER A 573 -27.92 3.55 31.50
N THR A 574 -27.46 4.18 30.41
CA THR A 574 -26.14 4.85 30.23
C THR A 574 -25.76 5.06 28.75
N LEU A 575 -26.57 5.79 27.97
CA LEU A 575 -26.12 6.29 26.65
C LEU A 575 -26.42 7.78 26.51
N VAL A 576 -25.87 8.55 27.44
CA VAL A 576 -25.59 9.99 27.31
C VAL A 576 -24.29 10.22 28.07
N ASP A 577 -23.16 9.84 27.47
CA ASP A 577 -21.85 10.23 27.99
C ASP A 577 -20.93 10.54 26.80
N ASP A 578 -20.18 11.63 26.91
CA ASP A 578 -19.17 12.07 25.94
C ASP A 578 -17.83 11.34 26.14
N SER A 579 -17.88 10.16 26.76
CA SER A 579 -16.76 9.24 26.89
C SER A 579 -16.34 8.68 25.53
N ASP A 580 -15.06 8.34 25.39
CA ASP A 580 -14.52 7.76 24.15
C ASP A 580 -15.25 6.47 23.75
N LEU A 581 -15.73 5.68 24.71
CA LEU A 581 -16.59 4.52 24.46
C LEU A 581 -17.95 4.91 23.92
N GLY A 582 -18.59 5.93 24.52
CA GLY A 582 -19.84 6.48 24.00
C GLY A 582 -19.70 7.08 22.60
N ILE A 583 -18.54 7.65 22.26
CA ILE A 583 -18.25 8.20 20.94
C ILE A 583 -17.98 7.09 19.92
N ILE A 584 -17.16 6.09 20.26
CA ILE A 584 -16.92 4.94 19.37
C ILE A 584 -18.19 4.14 19.12
N LEU A 585 -18.97 3.86 20.16
CA LEU A 585 -20.22 3.12 20.00
C LEU A 585 -21.23 3.88 19.13
N ARG A 586 -21.33 5.22 19.29
CA ARG A 586 -22.14 6.07 18.39
C ARG A 586 -21.61 6.04 16.96
N ALA A 587 -20.30 6.20 16.78
CA ALA A 587 -19.68 6.20 15.46
C ALA A 587 -19.81 4.83 14.76
N MET A 588 -19.66 3.73 15.49
CA MET A 588 -19.90 2.37 15.00
C MET A 588 -21.38 2.16 14.67
N ALA A 589 -22.31 2.61 15.51
CA ALA A 589 -23.76 2.49 15.26
C ALA A 589 -24.18 3.24 13.99
N ASP A 590 -23.62 4.42 13.77
CA ASP A 590 -23.87 5.19 12.56
C ASP A 590 -23.21 4.59 11.32
N THR A 591 -22.06 3.91 11.48
CA THR A 591 -21.34 3.28 10.37
C THR A 591 -21.95 1.91 10.01
N PHE A 592 -22.58 1.24 10.97
CA PHE A 592 -23.30 -0.02 10.81
C PHE A 592 -24.79 0.12 11.20
N PRO A 593 -25.60 0.86 10.43
CA PRO A 593 -27.01 1.13 10.77
C PRO A 593 -27.93 -0.10 10.73
N LYS A 594 -27.40 -1.32 10.53
CA LYS A 594 -28.14 -2.58 10.40
C LYS A 594 -27.87 -3.60 11.53
N SER A 595 -27.06 -3.28 12.54
CA SER A 595 -26.64 -4.24 13.59
C SER A 595 -27.40 -4.12 14.93
N THR A 596 -27.99 -5.25 15.35
CA THR A 596 -28.71 -5.58 16.60
C THR A 596 -28.62 -4.61 17.75
N LYS A 597 -27.39 -4.58 18.21
CA LYS A 597 -26.88 -4.05 19.46
C LYS A 597 -25.39 -4.04 19.22
N ILE A 598 -24.80 -2.85 19.12
CA ILE A 598 -23.35 -2.73 19.16
C ILE A 598 -23.00 -2.64 20.64
N ALA A 599 -22.49 -3.74 21.18
CA ALA A 599 -21.93 -3.77 22.51
C ALA A 599 -20.46 -3.34 22.45
N GLY A 600 -19.89 -2.96 23.59
CA GLY A 600 -18.51 -2.55 23.65
C GLY A 600 -17.55 -3.67 23.21
N ASP A 601 -17.85 -4.91 23.56
CA ASP A 601 -17.08 -6.11 23.22
C ASP A 601 -17.32 -6.65 21.79
N SER A 602 -18.22 -6.06 21.01
CA SER A 602 -18.47 -6.50 19.64
C SER A 602 -17.24 -6.28 18.75
N ASP A 603 -16.72 -7.35 18.15
CA ASP A 603 -15.59 -7.31 17.22
C ASP A 603 -15.97 -6.58 15.94
N PHE A 604 -15.18 -5.55 15.62
CA PHE A 604 -15.42 -4.70 14.47
C PHE A 604 -15.41 -5.46 13.17
N PHE A 605 -14.58 -6.49 13.00
CA PHE A 605 -14.49 -7.28 11.77
C PHE A 605 -15.40 -8.51 11.84
N ASP A 606 -15.34 -9.26 12.94
CA ASP A 606 -15.99 -10.57 13.04
C ASP A 606 -17.48 -10.46 13.47
N ASP A 607 -17.86 -9.54 14.36
CA ASP A 607 -19.26 -9.42 14.83
C ASP A 607 -20.06 -8.37 14.08
N LEU A 608 -19.44 -7.22 13.78
CA LEU A 608 -20.06 -6.10 13.07
C LEU A 608 -19.85 -6.18 11.56
N GLY A 609 -18.84 -6.96 11.13
CA GLY A 609 -18.60 -7.15 9.72
C GLY A 609 -17.89 -5.98 9.04
N GLY A 610 -17.04 -5.31 9.77
CA GLY A 610 -16.16 -4.29 9.25
C GLY A 610 -15.16 -4.89 8.27
N HIS A 611 -14.73 -4.08 7.33
CA HIS A 611 -13.59 -4.34 6.45
C HIS A 611 -12.78 -3.05 6.34
N SER A 612 -11.68 -3.06 5.60
CA SER A 612 -10.73 -1.93 5.54
C SER A 612 -11.40 -0.59 5.20
N LEU A 613 -12.44 -0.63 4.37
CA LEU A 613 -13.24 0.52 3.97
C LEU A 613 -14.08 1.05 5.14
N ILE A 614 -14.85 0.19 5.82
CA ILE A 614 -15.63 0.61 6.99
C ILE A 614 -14.69 1.07 8.12
N ALA A 615 -13.52 0.46 8.27
CA ALA A 615 -12.51 0.87 9.26
C ALA A 615 -11.99 2.28 8.97
N ALA A 616 -11.74 2.61 7.70
CA ALA A 616 -11.30 3.95 7.31
C ALA A 616 -12.40 5.00 7.51
N GLN A 617 -13.66 4.65 7.20
CA GLN A 617 -14.81 5.51 7.47
C GLN A 617 -15.00 5.75 8.96
N LEU A 618 -14.90 4.70 9.79
CA LEU A 618 -14.97 4.80 11.24
C LEU A 618 -13.85 5.71 11.77
N VAL A 619 -12.60 5.50 11.36
CA VAL A 619 -11.46 6.34 11.79
C VAL A 619 -11.67 7.80 11.39
N SER A 620 -12.10 8.07 10.15
CA SER A 620 -12.37 9.43 9.70
C SER A 620 -13.49 10.10 10.51
N LYS A 621 -14.55 9.35 10.81
CA LYS A 621 -15.68 9.83 11.61
C LYS A 621 -15.28 10.11 13.05
N LEU A 622 -14.54 9.20 13.68
CA LEU A 622 -13.96 9.39 15.02
C LEU A 622 -13.08 10.64 15.06
N ARG A 623 -12.21 10.85 14.08
CA ARG A 623 -11.35 12.06 14.03
C ARG A 623 -12.14 13.37 13.94
N LYS A 624 -13.28 13.34 13.25
CA LYS A 624 -14.13 14.53 13.01
C LYS A 624 -15.04 14.84 14.18
N GLU A 625 -15.64 13.81 14.79
CA GLU A 625 -16.68 13.94 15.82
C GLU A 625 -16.12 13.96 17.24
N SER A 626 -14.87 13.52 17.45
CA SER A 626 -14.25 13.53 18.77
C SER A 626 -13.82 14.93 19.23
N PRO A 627 -14.10 15.29 20.52
CA PRO A 627 -13.67 16.56 21.12
C PRO A 627 -12.17 16.81 20.99
N GLN A 628 -11.75 18.09 20.98
CA GLN A 628 -10.32 18.43 21.09
C GLN A 628 -9.72 17.81 22.37
N GLY A 629 -8.76 16.89 22.22
CA GLY A 629 -8.10 16.20 23.33
C GLY A 629 -8.51 14.75 23.52
N SER A 630 -9.54 14.26 22.82
CA SER A 630 -9.85 12.82 22.81
C SER A 630 -8.78 12.05 22.01
N PRO A 631 -8.30 10.89 22.51
CA PRO A 631 -7.33 10.04 21.82
C PRO A 631 -7.87 9.49 20.48
N LEU A 632 -9.20 9.51 20.31
CA LEU A 632 -9.88 9.16 19.07
C LEU A 632 -9.61 10.16 17.93
N LYS A 633 -9.15 11.38 18.24
CA LYS A 633 -8.82 12.39 17.22
C LYS A 633 -7.54 12.09 16.44
N SER A 634 -6.70 11.22 16.97
CA SER A 634 -5.46 10.74 16.35
C SER A 634 -5.50 9.24 16.02
N ILE A 635 -6.66 8.58 16.19
CA ILE A 635 -6.79 7.15 15.95
C ILE A 635 -6.40 6.81 14.50
N GLY A 636 -5.56 5.80 14.32
CA GLY A 636 -5.15 5.30 13.01
C GLY A 636 -5.94 4.06 12.62
N LEU A 637 -5.91 3.71 11.34
CA LEU A 637 -6.52 2.48 10.84
C LEU A 637 -5.96 1.24 11.56
N GLN A 638 -4.67 1.27 11.89
CA GLN A 638 -3.98 0.22 12.63
C GLN A 638 -4.61 -0.08 14.00
N ALA A 639 -5.15 0.92 14.70
CA ALA A 639 -5.80 0.71 16.00
C ALA A 639 -7.08 -0.13 15.88
N ILE A 640 -7.83 0.05 14.79
CA ILE A 640 -9.02 -0.78 14.50
C ILE A 640 -8.59 -2.24 14.24
N TYR A 641 -7.55 -2.46 13.42
CA TYR A 641 -7.04 -3.81 13.14
C TYR A 641 -6.45 -4.53 14.35
N GLN A 642 -5.78 -3.79 15.23
CA GLN A 642 -5.10 -4.35 16.40
C GLN A 642 -6.05 -4.64 17.55
N HIS A 643 -7.01 -3.76 17.82
CA HIS A 643 -7.81 -3.82 19.04
C HIS A 643 -9.25 -4.26 18.81
N ARG A 644 -9.75 -4.12 17.57
CA ARG A 644 -10.97 -4.73 17.02
C ARG A 644 -12.31 -4.46 17.73
N THR A 645 -12.45 -4.46 19.05
CA THR A 645 -13.74 -4.15 19.71
C THR A 645 -13.78 -2.70 20.18
N ALA A 646 -14.95 -2.09 20.34
CA ALA A 646 -15.04 -0.71 20.86
C ALA A 646 -14.44 -0.60 22.28
N GLU A 647 -14.66 -1.61 23.12
CA GLU A 647 -14.10 -1.74 24.46
C GLU A 647 -12.61 -1.99 24.43
N ALA A 648 -12.06 -2.78 23.51
CA ALA A 648 -10.63 -3.01 23.43
C ALA A 648 -9.90 -1.90 22.68
N ILE A 649 -10.57 -1.17 21.77
CA ILE A 649 -10.07 0.08 21.22
C ILE A 649 -10.05 1.09 22.36
N VAL A 650 -11.16 1.32 23.06
CA VAL A 650 -11.18 2.23 24.21
C VAL A 650 -10.27 1.73 25.31
N ALA A 651 -10.16 0.45 25.61
CA ALA A 651 -9.27 -0.14 26.60
C ALA A 651 -7.88 -0.42 26.05
N SER A 652 -7.56 -0.08 24.82
CA SER A 652 -6.18 0.13 24.37
C SER A 652 -5.81 1.59 24.56
N LEU A 653 -6.80 2.47 24.48
CA LEU A 653 -6.71 3.90 24.77
C LEU A 653 -6.83 4.18 26.29
N ALA A 654 -7.45 3.28 27.05
CA ALA A 654 -7.74 3.29 28.49
C ALA A 654 -7.05 2.13 29.22
N GLY A 655 -6.39 1.24 28.47
CA GLY A 655 -5.59 0.10 28.90
C GLY A 655 -4.28 0.49 29.53
N SER A 656 -4.36 1.28 30.58
CA SER A 656 -3.40 1.27 31.66
C SER A 656 -4.11 1.08 33.02
N PRO A 657 -4.97 0.06 33.25
CA PRO A 657 -5.71 -0.04 34.51
C PRO A 657 -4.89 -0.72 35.62
N ASP A 658 -3.80 -1.43 35.32
CA ASP A 658 -2.98 -2.14 36.32
C ASP A 658 -1.56 -1.57 36.51
N VAL A 659 -1.24 -0.44 35.86
CA VAL A 659 -0.07 0.39 36.20
C VAL A 659 -0.45 1.48 37.24
N ALA A 660 -1.74 1.58 37.56
CA ALA A 660 -2.31 2.51 38.56
C ALA A 660 -1.89 2.23 40.02
N LYS A 661 -1.01 1.24 40.26
CA LYS A 661 -0.42 1.00 41.60
C LYS A 661 1.07 1.37 41.72
N GLY A 662 1.73 1.77 40.63
CA GLY A 662 3.12 2.24 40.66
C GLY A 662 3.31 3.68 40.18
N LEU A 663 2.35 4.23 39.44
CA LEU A 663 2.38 5.61 38.96
C LEU A 663 1.55 6.49 39.89
N GLY A 664 2.25 7.41 40.56
CA GLY A 664 1.69 8.26 41.63
C GLY A 664 0.33 8.87 41.30
N GLU A 665 -0.55 8.80 42.29
CA GLU A 665 -1.81 9.54 42.36
C GLU A 665 -1.60 11.01 41.93
N ASN A 666 -2.48 11.51 41.06
CA ASN A 666 -2.63 12.92 40.69
C ASN A 666 -1.39 13.61 40.09
N ALA A 667 -1.06 13.32 38.83
CA ALA A 667 -0.58 14.40 37.98
C ALA A 667 -1.80 15.25 37.60
N GLU A 668 -2.16 16.21 38.44
CA GLU A 668 -3.14 17.25 38.11
C GLU A 668 -2.87 17.73 36.67
N MET A 669 -3.91 17.83 35.83
CA MET A 669 -3.77 18.47 34.52
C MET A 669 -3.23 19.88 34.74
N GLY A 670 -1.92 20.06 34.58
CA GLY A 670 -1.29 21.34 34.83
C GLY A 670 -1.91 22.42 33.94
N ASP A 671 -2.09 23.59 34.53
CA ASP A 671 -2.65 24.77 33.87
C ASP A 671 -1.96 25.03 32.53
N HIS A 672 -2.74 25.43 31.52
CA HIS A 672 -2.18 25.90 30.27
C HIS A 672 -1.45 27.23 30.50
N TRP A 673 -0.15 27.28 30.20
CA TRP A 673 0.60 28.52 30.30
C TRP A 673 0.42 29.30 29.00
N GLU A 674 -0.36 30.38 29.06
CA GLU A 674 -0.56 31.25 27.92
C GLU A 674 0.79 31.78 27.40
N VAL A 675 1.05 31.48 26.13
CA VAL A 675 2.27 31.89 25.48
C VAL A 675 2.15 33.34 25.04
N SER A 676 2.95 34.21 25.67
CA SER A 676 3.03 35.62 25.27
C SER A 676 3.50 35.75 23.82
N LYS A 677 2.68 36.40 22.98
CA LYS A 677 3.01 36.72 21.59
C LYS A 677 4.33 37.50 21.48
N TRP A 678 4.61 38.37 22.46
CA TRP A 678 5.86 39.12 22.49
C TRP A 678 7.07 38.25 22.83
N ASN A 679 6.93 37.30 23.77
CA ASN A 679 8.01 36.34 24.06
C ASN A 679 8.33 35.48 22.84
N HIS A 680 7.31 35.04 22.09
CA HIS A 680 7.49 34.32 20.84
C HIS A 680 8.29 35.14 19.81
N VAL A 681 7.89 36.40 19.59
CA VAL A 681 8.58 37.30 18.64
C VAL A 681 10.02 37.60 19.09
N PHE A 682 10.24 37.94 20.36
CA PHE A 682 11.59 38.23 20.86
C PHE A 682 12.49 37.00 20.85
N CYS A 683 11.95 35.82 21.18
CA CYS A 683 12.68 34.56 21.08
C CYS A 683 13.09 34.30 19.62
N GLY A 684 12.17 34.46 18.67
CA GLY A 684 12.47 34.34 17.24
C GLY A 684 13.56 35.32 16.78
N ILE A 685 13.48 36.59 17.17
CA ILE A 685 14.51 37.60 16.86
C ILE A 685 15.87 37.21 17.46
N ALA A 686 15.90 36.69 18.68
CA ALA A 686 17.14 36.23 19.33
C ALA A 686 17.73 34.97 18.69
N GLN A 687 16.89 34.08 18.13
CA GLN A 687 17.33 32.87 17.43
C GLN A 687 18.04 33.18 16.12
N VAL A 688 17.66 34.24 15.39
CA VAL A 688 18.25 34.60 14.09
C VAL A 688 19.79 34.72 14.13
N PRO A 689 20.42 35.55 15.00
CA PRO A 689 21.88 35.63 15.05
C PRO A 689 22.53 34.32 15.51
N ALA A 690 21.89 33.54 16.37
CA ALA A 690 22.39 32.23 16.77
C ALA A 690 22.41 31.24 15.60
N LEU A 691 21.36 31.22 14.77
CA LEU A 691 21.31 30.40 13.56
C LEU A 691 22.43 30.77 12.57
N PHE A 692 22.70 32.06 12.36
CA PHE A 692 23.83 32.49 11.54
C PHE A 692 25.18 31.99 12.08
N PHE A 693 25.36 31.99 13.40
CA PHE A 693 26.56 31.43 14.03
C PHE A 693 26.70 29.93 13.76
N PHE A 694 25.65 29.14 13.96
CA PHE A 694 25.70 27.69 13.70
C PHE A 694 25.88 27.36 12.22
N PHE A 695 25.18 28.04 11.31
CA PHE A 695 25.39 27.89 9.88
C PHE A 695 26.82 28.23 9.46
N THR A 696 27.44 29.22 10.11
CA THR A 696 28.85 29.56 9.87
C THR A 696 29.78 28.44 10.33
N ILE A 697 29.56 27.86 11.50
CA ILE A 697 30.35 26.72 12.00
C ILE A 697 30.23 25.51 11.07
N GLU A 698 29.01 25.14 10.68
CA GLU A 698 28.79 24.03 9.75
C GLU A 698 29.49 24.30 8.41
N SER A 699 29.34 25.51 7.87
CA SER A 699 29.98 25.91 6.61
C SER A 699 31.51 25.86 6.68
N ILE A 700 32.10 26.31 7.80
CA ILE A 700 33.54 26.27 8.04
C ILE A 700 34.09 24.84 7.98
N THR A 701 33.34 23.87 8.49
CA THR A 701 33.79 22.46 8.53
C THR A 701 33.91 21.82 7.16
N ILE A 702 33.21 22.39 6.16
CA ILE A 702 33.31 21.99 4.75
C ILE A 702 34.31 22.88 4.01
N LEU A 703 34.25 24.20 4.22
CA LEU A 703 35.00 25.19 3.46
C LEU A 703 36.49 25.23 3.83
N VAL A 704 36.84 25.12 5.11
CA VAL A 704 38.24 25.24 5.56
C VAL A 704 39.11 24.10 5.07
N PRO A 705 38.70 22.82 5.16
CA PRO A 705 39.49 21.73 4.57
C PRO A 705 39.68 21.91 3.06
N TYR A 706 38.65 22.35 2.34
CA TYR A 706 38.74 22.64 0.91
C TYR A 706 39.75 23.76 0.60
N LEU A 707 39.70 24.87 1.33
CA LEU A 707 40.64 25.97 1.15
C LEU A 707 42.07 25.58 1.51
N ILE A 708 42.26 24.82 2.60
CA ILE A 708 43.57 24.30 3.00
C ILE A 708 44.12 23.37 1.91
N PHE A 709 43.30 22.45 1.38
CA PHE A 709 43.69 21.59 0.28
C PHE A 709 44.15 22.41 -0.93
N TYR A 710 43.34 23.39 -1.33
CA TYR A 710 43.62 24.26 -2.47
C TYR A 710 44.92 25.06 -2.30
N PHE A 711 45.16 25.65 -1.12
CA PHE A 711 46.39 26.40 -0.84
C PHE A 711 47.61 25.48 -0.72
N MET A 712 47.48 24.32 -0.09
CA MET A 712 48.58 23.35 0.02
C MET A 712 48.95 22.76 -1.34
N LEU A 713 48.00 22.59 -2.25
CA LEU A 713 48.28 22.12 -3.62
C LEU A 713 49.12 23.10 -4.44
N ARG A 714 49.07 24.40 -4.10
CA ARG A 714 49.85 25.43 -4.80
C ARG A 714 51.34 25.39 -4.43
N ASP A 715 51.62 25.16 -3.14
CA ASP A 715 52.95 25.35 -2.56
C ASP A 715 53.62 24.01 -2.15
N PHE A 716 52.90 22.88 -2.14
CA PHE A 716 53.39 21.54 -1.75
C PHE A 716 52.94 20.42 -2.71
N HIS A 717 53.61 19.26 -2.63
CA HIS A 717 53.24 18.06 -3.40
C HIS A 717 51.89 17.49 -2.94
N LEU A 718 51.11 16.95 -3.90
CA LEU A 718 49.74 16.45 -3.69
C LEU A 718 49.58 15.55 -2.45
N GLY A 719 50.52 14.65 -2.20
CA GLY A 719 50.50 13.76 -1.03
C GLY A 719 50.49 14.50 0.32
N TYR A 720 51.24 15.60 0.44
CA TYR A 720 51.23 16.44 1.65
C TYR A 720 49.92 17.23 1.76
N ALA A 721 49.40 17.74 0.63
CA ALA A 721 48.12 18.44 0.62
C ALA A 721 46.97 17.52 1.08
N ILE A 722 46.94 16.28 0.62
CA ILE A 722 45.96 15.26 1.06
C ILE A 722 46.11 14.97 2.55
N LEU A 723 47.33 14.72 3.02
CA LEU A 723 47.58 14.35 4.42
C LEU A 723 47.22 15.48 5.39
N ILE A 724 47.58 16.72 5.08
CA ILE A 724 47.23 17.89 5.90
C ILE A 724 45.71 18.10 5.90
N THR A 725 45.07 18.01 4.73
CA THR A 725 43.61 18.18 4.61
C THR A 725 42.86 17.10 5.39
N TYR A 726 43.31 15.85 5.28
CA TYR A 726 42.76 14.74 6.05
C TYR A 726 42.92 14.97 7.56
N ALA A 727 44.10 15.43 8.02
CA ALA A 727 44.31 15.76 9.42
C ALA A 727 43.35 16.87 9.91
N VAL A 728 43.02 17.84 9.07
CA VAL A 728 42.02 18.87 9.38
C VAL A 728 40.62 18.27 9.47
N PHE A 729 40.23 17.39 8.55
CA PHE A 729 38.94 16.67 8.62
C PHE A 729 38.82 15.81 9.89
N VAL A 730 39.91 15.19 10.35
CA VAL A 730 39.93 14.42 11.61
C VAL A 730 39.88 15.34 12.84
N ALA A 731 40.54 16.51 12.78
CA ALA A 731 40.55 17.46 13.90
C ALA A 731 39.25 18.27 14.03
N ALA A 732 38.52 18.49 12.93
CA ALA A 732 37.33 19.34 12.89
C ALA A 732 36.19 18.84 13.81
N PRO A 733 35.81 17.54 13.83
CA PRO A 733 34.83 17.02 14.77
C PRO A 733 35.25 17.19 16.24
N LEU A 734 36.54 17.06 16.56
CA LEU A 734 37.05 17.28 17.93
C LEU A 734 36.90 18.75 18.34
N LEU A 735 37.21 19.68 17.44
CA LEU A 735 37.04 21.12 17.72
C LEU A 735 35.57 21.48 17.87
N ARG A 736 34.70 20.95 17.00
CA ARG A 736 33.23 21.10 17.13
C ARG A 736 32.73 20.55 18.46
N ALA A 737 33.24 19.39 18.89
CA ALA A 737 32.89 18.81 20.17
C ALA A 737 33.25 19.75 21.34
N VAL A 738 34.44 20.36 21.32
CA VAL A 738 34.85 21.35 22.33
C VAL A 738 33.94 22.58 22.32
N VAL A 739 33.61 23.10 21.14
CA VAL A 739 32.68 24.25 21.00
C VAL A 739 31.29 23.89 21.49
N GLY A 740 30.79 22.70 21.15
CA GLY A 740 29.49 22.19 21.57
C GLY A 740 29.38 22.02 23.09
N ILE A 741 30.36 21.36 23.71
CA ILE A 741 30.40 21.17 25.17
C ILE A 741 30.49 22.52 25.88
N THR A 742 31.42 23.38 25.46
CA THR A 742 31.61 24.71 26.06
C THR A 742 30.37 25.57 25.89
N GLY A 743 29.79 25.57 24.68
CA GLY A 743 28.60 26.32 24.33
C GLY A 743 27.37 25.86 25.12
N LYS A 744 27.18 24.54 25.33
CA LYS A 744 26.15 24.01 26.22
C LYS A 744 26.29 24.57 27.64
N TRP A 745 27.50 24.54 28.20
CA TRP A 745 27.77 25.06 29.56
C TRP A 745 27.55 26.57 29.67
N ILE A 746 27.85 27.33 28.63
CA ILE A 746 27.57 28.78 28.58
C ILE A 746 26.06 29.05 28.44
N ALA A 747 25.39 28.32 27.54
CA ALA A 747 23.99 28.54 27.18
C ALA A 747 23.05 28.20 28.33
N ILE A 748 23.14 27.00 28.92
CA ILE A 748 22.20 26.56 29.96
C ILE A 748 22.87 26.24 31.30
N GLY A 749 24.17 25.96 31.32
CA GLY A 749 24.88 25.55 32.54
C GLY A 749 24.46 24.16 33.00
N LYS A 750 24.21 24.00 34.31
CA LYS A 750 23.54 22.82 34.85
C LYS A 750 22.04 22.97 34.63
N ALA A 751 21.46 22.07 33.83
CA ALA A 751 20.02 22.03 33.64
C ALA A 751 19.33 21.77 35.00
N LYS A 752 18.18 22.41 35.22
CA LYS A 752 17.40 22.25 36.44
C LYS A 752 16.05 21.67 36.07
N GLU A 753 15.65 20.63 36.79
CA GLU A 753 14.30 20.08 36.69
C GLU A 753 13.25 21.15 36.98
N GLY A 754 12.13 21.05 36.29
CA GLY A 754 10.99 21.95 36.46
C GLY A 754 10.37 22.37 35.14
N GLU A 755 9.35 23.21 35.27
CA GLU A 755 8.57 23.73 34.16
C GLU A 755 8.95 25.18 33.85
N TYR A 756 9.13 25.48 32.58
CA TYR A 756 9.54 26.79 32.10
C TYR A 756 8.56 27.30 31.03
N PRO A 757 8.32 28.60 30.91
CA PRO A 757 7.42 29.13 29.89
C PRO A 757 8.01 28.94 28.48
N LEU A 758 7.19 28.47 27.54
CA LEU A 758 7.57 28.32 26.14
C LEU A 758 7.90 29.69 25.51
N TYR A 759 8.98 29.76 24.74
CA TYR A 759 9.58 31.00 24.22
C TYR A 759 10.06 32.01 25.26
N GLY A 760 10.11 31.63 26.55
CA GLY A 760 10.78 32.42 27.58
C GLY A 760 12.30 32.42 27.44
N VAL A 761 12.97 33.20 28.28
CA VAL A 761 14.45 33.28 28.31
C VAL A 761 15.08 31.91 28.55
N TYR A 762 14.50 31.09 29.44
CA TYR A 762 15.02 29.76 29.70
C TYR A 762 14.84 28.82 28.51
N TYR A 763 13.67 28.86 27.84
CA TYR A 763 13.44 28.11 26.60
C TYR A 763 14.47 28.47 25.52
N TYR A 764 14.76 29.76 25.32
CA TYR A 764 15.79 30.18 24.38
C TYR A 764 17.18 29.62 24.75
N ARG A 765 17.53 29.64 26.03
CA ARG A 765 18.81 29.08 26.53
C ARG A 765 18.89 27.56 26.34
N TRP A 766 17.79 26.85 26.56
CA TRP A 766 17.68 25.42 26.30
C TRP A 766 17.79 25.10 24.81
N TRP A 767 17.04 25.80 23.97
CA TRP A 767 17.12 25.69 22.51
C TRP A 767 18.55 25.97 22.01
N LEU A 768 19.20 26.99 22.55
CA LEU A 768 20.57 27.34 22.20
C LEU A 768 21.56 26.23 22.62
N ALA A 769 21.38 25.67 23.81
CA ALA A 769 22.19 24.56 24.30
C ALA A 769 22.00 23.29 23.46
N GLU A 770 20.78 23.01 22.99
CA GLU A 770 20.49 21.89 22.09
C GLU A 770 21.28 22.01 20.77
N HIS A 771 21.30 23.21 20.18
CA HIS A 771 22.06 23.45 18.96
C HIS A 771 23.58 23.31 19.17
N PHE A 772 24.08 23.68 20.35
CA PHE A 772 25.48 23.41 20.71
C PHE A 772 25.77 21.92 20.89
N VAL A 773 24.88 21.17 21.54
CA VAL A 773 25.00 19.71 21.68
C VAL A 773 25.01 19.04 20.30
N ASN A 774 24.18 19.50 19.37
CA ASN A 774 24.11 18.96 18.01
C ASN A 774 25.38 19.20 17.17
N LEU A 775 26.31 20.06 17.62
CA LEU A 775 27.64 20.17 17.01
C LEU A 775 28.54 18.97 17.31
N VAL A 776 28.18 18.19 18.33
CA VAL A 776 28.91 17.02 18.78
C VAL A 776 28.34 15.78 18.08
N ASP A 777 29.15 15.08 17.28
CA ASP A 777 28.72 13.90 16.53
C ASP A 777 28.63 12.67 17.45
N MET A 778 27.48 12.54 18.13
CA MET A 778 27.20 11.42 19.03
C MET A 778 27.01 10.10 18.29
N VAL A 779 26.48 10.15 17.07
CA VAL A 779 26.11 8.96 16.29
C VAL A 779 27.37 8.20 15.87
N SER A 780 28.39 8.90 15.37
CA SER A 780 29.64 8.26 14.93
C SER A 780 30.47 7.66 16.07
N ILE A 781 30.22 8.06 17.32
CA ILE A 781 30.93 7.56 18.51
C ILE A 781 30.03 6.71 19.42
N ALA A 782 28.78 6.46 19.02
CA ALA A 782 27.89 5.53 19.71
C ALA A 782 28.52 4.15 19.78
N GLU A 783 28.16 3.38 20.82
CA GLU A 783 28.69 2.03 21.05
C GLU A 783 30.22 1.98 21.29
N THR A 784 30.87 3.13 21.49
CA THR A 784 32.29 3.22 21.86
C THR A 784 32.47 3.62 23.33
N PRO A 785 33.63 3.28 23.96
CA PRO A 785 33.97 3.76 25.29
C PRO A 785 34.10 5.30 25.41
N LEU A 786 34.14 6.02 24.28
CA LEU A 786 34.26 7.48 24.26
C LEU A 786 32.93 8.17 24.59
N LEU A 787 31.79 7.58 24.20
CA LEU A 787 30.48 8.19 24.42
C LEU A 787 30.15 8.36 25.92
N PRO A 788 30.34 7.35 26.80
CA PRO A 788 30.19 7.53 28.25
C PRO A 788 31.08 8.63 28.84
N ALA A 789 32.29 8.84 28.29
CA ALA A 789 33.18 9.91 28.74
C ALA A 789 32.67 11.29 28.30
N LEU A 790 32.16 11.38 27.07
CA LEU A 790 31.59 12.61 26.52
C LEU A 790 30.28 13.02 27.20
N MET A 791 29.40 12.05 27.48
CA MET A 791 28.18 12.28 28.27
C MET A 791 28.50 12.87 29.64
N ARG A 792 29.57 12.39 30.30
CA ARG A 792 30.08 12.97 31.56
C ARG A 792 30.58 14.40 31.42
N LEU A 793 31.27 14.73 30.32
CA LEU A 793 31.71 16.11 30.04
C LEU A 793 30.54 17.09 29.82
N MET A 794 29.41 16.59 29.31
CA MET A 794 28.18 17.37 29.13
C MET A 794 27.31 17.44 30.39
N GLY A 795 27.62 16.65 31.42
CA GLY A 795 26.98 16.74 32.75
C GLY A 795 26.32 15.47 33.25
N ALA A 796 26.16 14.43 32.42
CA ALA A 796 25.54 13.17 32.83
C ALA A 796 26.40 12.42 33.85
N ARG A 797 25.75 11.62 34.70
CA ARG A 797 26.44 10.68 35.59
C ARG A 797 26.39 9.32 34.92
N VAL A 798 27.55 8.77 34.54
CA VAL A 798 27.64 7.48 33.87
C VAL A 798 28.69 6.63 34.59
N GLY A 799 28.29 5.41 34.97
CA GLY A 799 29.14 4.43 35.65
C GLY A 799 30.21 3.80 34.75
N LYS A 800 30.77 2.69 35.21
CA LYS A 800 31.80 1.89 34.54
C LYS A 800 31.17 0.81 33.67
N HIS A 801 31.91 0.41 32.64
CA HIS A 801 31.55 -0.69 31.71
C HIS A 801 30.19 -0.54 30.99
N CYS A 802 29.71 0.69 30.81
CA CYS A 802 28.47 0.92 30.08
C CYS A 802 28.67 0.80 28.56
N HIS A 803 27.76 0.10 27.89
CA HIS A 803 27.60 0.10 26.44
C HIS A 803 26.40 0.97 26.06
N ILE A 804 26.63 2.09 25.36
CA ILE A 804 25.61 3.13 25.13
C ILE A 804 25.34 3.29 23.63
N GLY A 805 24.15 2.88 23.17
CA GLY A 805 23.64 3.05 21.80
C GLY A 805 22.57 4.14 21.66
N VAL A 806 22.62 5.19 22.48
CA VAL A 806 21.61 6.28 22.52
C VAL A 806 21.71 7.18 21.28
N ASN A 807 20.55 7.54 20.74
CA ASN A 807 20.44 8.43 19.58
C ASN A 807 19.99 9.85 19.98
N HIS A 808 19.20 9.99 21.06
CA HIS A 808 18.69 11.32 21.45
C HIS A 808 18.44 11.46 22.96
N SER A 809 19.02 12.49 23.58
CA SER A 809 18.84 12.76 25.03
C SER A 809 18.51 14.22 25.38
N GLY A 810 18.34 15.08 24.36
CA GLY A 810 18.21 16.54 24.54
C GLY A 810 19.47 17.19 25.15
N PRO A 811 19.46 18.52 25.41
CA PRO A 811 20.62 19.23 25.97
C PRO A 811 20.81 19.06 27.48
N ALA A 812 19.85 18.46 28.19
CA ALA A 812 19.82 18.38 29.65
C ALA A 812 20.50 17.11 30.19
N PHE A 813 21.72 16.82 29.73
CA PHE A 813 22.51 15.66 30.17
C PHE A 813 22.71 15.59 31.69
N ASP A 814 22.71 16.72 32.40
CA ASP A 814 22.82 16.75 33.87
C ASP A 814 21.68 16.00 34.59
N LEU A 815 20.57 15.76 33.87
CA LEU A 815 19.40 15.06 34.36
C LEU A 815 19.43 13.55 34.04
N VAL A 816 20.51 13.06 33.43
CA VAL A 816 20.71 11.63 33.14
C VAL A 816 21.68 11.02 34.15
N SER A 817 21.24 9.96 34.83
CA SER A 817 22.07 9.13 35.70
C SER A 817 22.03 7.67 35.24
N ILE A 818 23.19 7.05 35.06
CA ILE A 818 23.37 5.67 34.59
C ILE A 818 24.39 4.99 35.52
N GLY A 819 24.02 3.84 36.09
CA GLY A 819 24.84 3.01 36.97
C GLY A 819 25.99 2.29 36.28
N ASP A 820 26.57 1.31 36.98
CA ASP A 820 27.66 0.46 36.46
C ASP A 820 27.07 -0.70 35.62
N ASP A 821 27.83 -1.20 34.64
CA ASP A 821 27.49 -2.41 33.86
C ASP A 821 26.15 -2.34 33.09
N VAL A 822 25.79 -1.15 32.58
CA VAL A 822 24.55 -0.91 31.81
C VAL A 822 24.74 -1.14 30.31
N VAL A 823 23.79 -1.84 29.69
CA VAL A 823 23.77 -2.08 28.24
C VAL A 823 22.52 -1.46 27.63
N PHE A 824 22.75 -0.54 26.72
CA PHE A 824 21.74 0.05 25.85
C PHE A 824 21.87 -0.58 24.46
N GLY A 825 20.74 -1.04 23.94
CA GLY A 825 20.54 -1.36 22.54
C GLY A 825 20.65 -0.12 21.65
N LYS A 826 20.43 -0.32 20.37
CA LYS A 826 20.55 0.75 19.38
C LYS A 826 19.34 1.68 19.42
N ASP A 827 19.55 2.97 19.15
CA ASP A 827 18.49 3.95 18.92
C ASP A 827 17.58 4.19 20.14
N ILE A 828 18.18 4.28 21.34
CA ILE A 828 17.46 4.63 22.56
C ILE A 828 17.26 6.15 22.67
N VAL A 829 16.09 6.56 23.17
CA VAL A 829 15.74 7.95 23.46
C VAL A 829 15.61 8.16 24.97
N LEU A 830 16.41 9.07 25.53
CA LEU A 830 16.31 9.51 26.92
C LEU A 830 15.63 10.89 26.96
N ALA A 831 14.31 10.93 27.04
CA ALA A 831 13.52 12.15 26.91
C ALA A 831 13.53 12.99 28.21
N THR A 832 14.64 13.64 28.50
CA THR A 832 14.83 14.53 29.67
C THR A 832 14.10 15.87 29.55
N SER A 833 13.57 16.20 28.36
CA SER A 833 12.81 17.43 28.14
C SER A 833 11.78 17.27 27.04
N TRP A 834 10.60 17.85 27.23
CA TRP A 834 9.53 17.93 26.24
C TRP A 834 8.76 19.24 26.37
N VAL A 835 7.94 19.54 25.37
CA VAL A 835 7.08 20.74 25.36
C VAL A 835 5.63 20.31 25.49
N GLU A 836 4.93 20.86 26.48
CA GLU A 836 3.55 20.53 26.75
C GLU A 836 2.77 21.76 27.21
N ARG A 837 1.62 22.03 26.58
CA ARG A 837 0.66 23.08 26.97
C ARG A 837 1.29 24.46 27.24
N GLY A 838 2.24 24.88 26.40
CA GLY A 838 2.90 26.18 26.53
C GLY A 838 4.05 26.21 27.55
N ARG A 839 4.50 25.05 28.03
CA ARG A 839 5.62 24.88 28.93
C ARG A 839 6.70 24.01 28.29
N LEU A 840 7.95 24.29 28.58
CA LEU A 840 9.09 23.39 28.42
C LEU A 840 9.29 22.70 29.78
N ILE A 841 9.20 21.39 29.82
CA ILE A 841 9.33 20.59 31.05
C ILE A 841 10.65 19.84 30.98
N LEU A 842 11.43 19.91 32.06
CA LEU A 842 12.68 19.18 32.23
C LEU A 842 12.57 18.22 33.42
N ALA A 843 12.96 16.97 33.24
CA ALA A 843 12.88 15.92 34.25
C ALA A 843 14.02 14.90 34.10
N SER A 844 14.39 14.21 35.19
CA SER A 844 15.49 13.25 35.20
C SER A 844 15.12 11.87 34.70
N VAL A 845 16.13 11.16 34.18
CA VAL A 845 16.06 9.73 33.86
C VAL A 845 17.16 9.05 34.66
N ASN A 846 16.77 8.13 35.54
CA ASN A 846 17.68 7.47 36.48
C ASN A 846 17.72 5.97 36.22
N ILE A 847 18.87 5.44 35.82
CA ILE A 847 19.09 4.04 35.48
C ILE A 847 20.12 3.46 36.44
N GLY A 848 19.75 2.36 37.09
CA GLY A 848 20.58 1.60 38.03
C GLY A 848 21.73 0.85 37.36
N SER A 849 22.36 -0.04 38.11
CA SER A 849 23.46 -0.89 37.64
C SER A 849 22.95 -2.23 37.11
N ASP A 850 23.71 -2.90 36.25
CA ASP A 850 23.34 -4.21 35.66
C ASP A 850 22.01 -4.16 34.89
N VAL A 851 21.72 -3.04 34.24
CA VAL A 851 20.47 -2.80 33.50
C VAL A 851 20.65 -3.07 32.01
N HIS A 852 19.67 -3.73 31.40
CA HIS A 852 19.57 -3.87 29.94
C HIS A 852 18.35 -3.11 29.39
N ILE A 853 18.60 -2.22 28.42
CA ILE A 853 17.55 -1.51 27.68
C ILE A 853 17.61 -1.93 26.22
N GLY A 854 16.51 -2.48 25.70
CA GLY A 854 16.40 -2.95 24.33
C GLY A 854 16.39 -1.83 23.30
N SER A 855 16.66 -2.21 22.05
CA SER A 855 16.79 -1.25 20.94
C SER A 855 15.46 -0.56 20.60
N ASN A 856 15.51 0.69 20.11
CA ASN A 856 14.36 1.53 19.76
C ASN A 856 13.42 1.81 20.93
N SER A 857 13.97 1.88 22.15
CA SER A 857 13.18 2.12 23.36
C SER A 857 13.28 3.58 23.83
N VAL A 858 12.20 4.08 24.41
CA VAL A 858 12.06 5.47 24.87
C VAL A 858 11.88 5.46 26.38
N LEU A 859 12.68 6.25 27.10
CA LEU A 859 12.53 6.49 28.53
C LEU A 859 12.15 7.95 28.73
N GLU A 860 10.93 8.19 29.20
CA GLU A 860 10.45 9.55 29.47
C GLU A 860 11.02 10.10 30.79
N GLY A 861 10.90 11.42 30.99
CA GLY A 861 11.37 12.06 32.21
C GLY A 861 10.66 11.58 33.48
N ASN A 862 11.33 11.70 34.62
CA ASN A 862 10.95 11.15 35.93
C ASN A 862 10.86 9.62 35.96
N THR A 863 11.55 8.91 35.06
CA THR A 863 11.61 7.45 35.10
C THR A 863 12.78 6.95 35.93
N HIS A 864 12.57 5.80 36.59
CA HIS A 864 13.61 5.10 37.31
C HIS A 864 13.65 3.61 36.93
N VAL A 865 14.81 3.10 36.55
CA VAL A 865 15.06 1.67 36.38
C VAL A 865 16.00 1.24 37.50
N GLU A 866 15.56 0.37 38.40
CA GLU A 866 16.39 -0.15 39.49
C GLU A 866 17.47 -1.11 38.99
N ASP A 867 18.40 -1.45 39.88
CA ASP A 867 19.50 -2.37 39.58
C ASP A 867 18.98 -3.74 39.08
N GLY A 868 19.53 -4.25 37.99
CA GLY A 868 19.10 -5.51 37.37
C GLY A 868 17.79 -5.46 36.58
N GLY A 869 17.16 -4.28 36.44
CA GLY A 869 15.94 -4.12 35.65
C GLY A 869 16.20 -4.25 34.14
N GLU A 870 15.22 -4.80 33.42
CA GLU A 870 15.29 -4.95 31.97
C GLU A 870 14.10 -4.29 31.27
N LEU A 871 14.39 -3.48 30.25
CA LEU A 871 13.41 -2.95 29.32
C LEU A 871 13.60 -3.63 27.96
N GLY A 872 12.55 -4.26 27.43
CA GLY A 872 12.56 -4.90 26.11
C GLY A 872 12.77 -3.91 24.95
N PRO A 873 13.02 -4.42 23.74
CA PRO A 873 13.12 -3.57 22.54
C PRO A 873 11.77 -2.97 22.17
N MET A 874 11.77 -1.88 21.38
CA MET A 874 10.59 -1.15 20.91
C MET A 874 9.61 -0.82 22.04
N SER A 875 10.15 -0.48 23.21
CA SER A 875 9.37 -0.29 24.42
C SER A 875 9.44 1.16 24.91
N MET A 876 8.35 1.70 25.44
CA MET A 876 8.29 3.07 25.94
C MET A 876 7.98 3.07 27.43
N LEU A 877 8.88 3.58 28.25
CA LEU A 877 8.68 3.73 29.70
C LEU A 877 8.14 5.15 29.98
N PRO A 878 6.84 5.28 30.34
CA PRO A 878 6.20 6.59 30.46
C PRO A 878 6.64 7.35 31.71
N GLN A 879 6.37 8.65 31.77
CA GLN A 879 6.74 9.51 32.91
C GLN A 879 6.32 8.93 34.26
N VAL A 880 7.16 9.15 35.28
CA VAL A 880 6.93 8.69 36.67
C VAL A 880 7.03 7.15 36.83
N SER A 881 7.26 6.39 35.74
CA SER A 881 7.32 4.92 35.80
C SER A 881 8.59 4.40 36.41
N HIS A 882 8.44 3.28 37.10
CA HIS A 882 9.50 2.61 37.81
C HIS A 882 9.58 1.14 37.40
N ILE A 883 10.74 0.69 36.92
CA ILE A 883 11.03 -0.73 36.70
C ILE A 883 11.73 -1.26 37.96
N PRO A 884 11.10 -2.17 38.73
CA PRO A 884 11.72 -2.78 39.90
C PRO A 884 12.92 -3.67 39.56
N ALA A 885 13.80 -3.87 40.55
CA ALA A 885 15.01 -4.68 40.41
C ALA A 885 14.71 -6.10 39.91
N GLY A 886 15.42 -6.52 38.85
CA GLY A 886 15.33 -7.88 38.28
C GLY A 886 14.07 -8.16 37.45
N GLU A 887 13.24 -7.15 37.20
CA GLU A 887 12.02 -7.31 36.40
C GLU A 887 12.25 -6.98 34.93
N TYR A 888 11.56 -7.71 34.04
CA TYR A 888 11.55 -7.45 32.60
C TYR A 888 10.23 -6.80 32.19
N TRP A 889 10.31 -5.63 31.56
CA TRP A 889 9.19 -4.83 31.09
C TRP A 889 9.27 -4.65 29.57
N THR A 890 8.18 -4.73 28.83
CA THR A 890 8.17 -4.49 27.37
C THR A 890 6.82 -3.99 26.86
N GLY A 891 6.81 -3.34 25.70
CA GLY A 891 5.63 -2.73 25.09
C GLY A 891 5.66 -1.21 25.12
N SER A 892 4.67 -0.56 24.51
CA SER A 892 4.54 0.90 24.47
C SER A 892 3.10 1.31 24.86
N PRO A 893 2.84 1.69 26.11
CA PRO A 893 3.79 1.79 27.23
C PRO A 893 4.28 0.41 27.72
N ALA A 894 5.46 0.38 28.34
CA ALA A 894 6.11 -0.83 28.82
C ALA A 894 5.36 -1.41 30.01
N GLN A 895 5.13 -2.73 29.97
CA GLN A 895 4.43 -3.47 31.02
C GLN A 895 5.27 -4.65 31.49
N TYR A 896 5.15 -4.99 32.78
CA TYR A 896 5.80 -6.17 33.36
C TYR A 896 5.41 -7.45 32.61
N ARG A 897 6.38 -8.31 32.34
CA ARG A 897 6.18 -9.64 31.76
C ARG A 897 6.88 -10.69 32.61
N SER A 898 6.14 -11.74 32.99
CA SER A 898 6.75 -12.86 33.69
C SER A 898 7.67 -13.64 32.75
N LEU A 899 8.83 -14.07 33.27
CA LEU A 899 9.79 -14.88 32.52
C LEU A 899 9.15 -16.16 31.92
N SER A 900 8.11 -16.71 32.56
CA SER A 900 7.34 -17.87 32.08
C SER A 900 6.51 -17.61 30.81
N GLN A 901 6.15 -16.36 30.52
CA GLN A 901 5.44 -15.98 29.29
C GLN A 901 6.39 -15.70 28.12
N ILE A 902 7.65 -15.39 28.41
CA ILE A 902 8.69 -15.09 27.41
C ILE A 902 9.32 -16.41 26.91
N TRP A 903 9.49 -17.37 27.82
CA TRP A 903 10.01 -18.70 27.54
C TRP A 903 8.85 -19.67 27.70
N GLY A 904 8.00 -19.79 26.68
CA GLY A 904 6.81 -20.66 26.71
C GLY A 904 7.13 -22.02 27.35
N THR A 905 6.26 -22.46 28.26
CA THR A 905 6.38 -23.65 29.11
C THR A 905 7.23 -24.76 28.48
N CYS A 906 8.51 -24.81 28.82
CA CYS A 906 9.32 -26.00 28.63
C CYS A 906 8.94 -26.98 29.75
N GLU A 907 7.89 -27.76 29.55
CA GLU A 907 7.75 -29.05 30.23
C GLU A 907 8.84 -29.98 29.71
N HIS A 908 10.05 -29.86 30.26
CA HIS A 908 11.01 -30.94 30.17
C HIS A 908 10.59 -32.03 31.15
N HIS A 909 9.95 -33.05 30.58
CA HIS A 909 9.80 -34.38 31.16
C HIS A 909 11.10 -34.85 31.82
N ASP A 910 10.95 -35.33 33.05
CA ASP A 910 11.89 -36.18 33.79
C ASP A 910 12.45 -37.31 32.90
N GLN A 911 13.64 -37.11 32.34
CA GLN A 911 14.55 -38.19 31.95
C GLN A 911 16.01 -37.79 32.18
N ALA A 912 16.43 -37.78 33.45
CA ALA A 912 17.83 -37.89 33.81
C ALA A 912 18.00 -38.50 35.22
N LYS A 913 17.63 -39.78 35.36
CA LYS A 913 18.22 -40.67 36.36
C LYS A 913 19.05 -41.71 35.61
N HIS A 914 20.30 -41.90 36.08
CA HIS A 914 21.43 -42.59 35.44
C HIS A 914 22.15 -41.69 34.44
N VAL A 915 23.37 -41.21 34.68
CA VAL A 915 24.57 -41.94 35.14
C VAL A 915 25.46 -41.04 35.99
N SER A 916 25.93 -41.61 37.10
CA SER A 916 26.93 -41.10 38.04
C SER A 916 28.34 -40.97 37.43
N SER A 917 29.01 -39.87 37.77
CA SER A 917 30.45 -39.64 38.06
C SER A 917 31.50 -40.74 37.79
N PRO A 918 32.78 -40.38 37.53
CA PRO A 918 33.50 -39.16 37.96
C PRO A 918 33.99 -38.23 36.86
#